data_AF-A0A7V7SUD9-F1
#
_entry.id   AF-A0A7V7SUD9-F1
#
_cell.length_a   1.000
_cell.length_b   1.000
_cell.length_c   1.000
_cell.angle_alpha   90.00
_cell.angle_beta   90.00
_cell.angle_gamma   90.00
#
_symmetry.space_group_name_H-M   'P 1'
#
loop_
_entity.id
_entity.type
_entity.pdbx_description
1 polymer ?
#
loop_
_entity_poly.entity_id
_entity_poly.type
_entity_poly.pdbx_seq_one_letter_code
_entity_poly.pdbx_strand_id
1 'polypeptide(L)'
;MESGNRGSRATLGTSPAFPVPFPPIAILLSASLAAAPPAQASGQDVPLSLYTSPHWPNGLDFGEANGISFGDYDGDGWPDLFVFSSGHLWRNLHGTTWVLAADLDTVLPFAGRRYGSAFGDYNGDGLADIATEPRRGMGDDCFHLLKNLGAGPNFVDVAGDPNVFPIPSCGMDAETIVWADLDGDQDLDLFVPAYPPSLGSTDNRFFRNLGPTGPGGIYRFTEEAASAGLLVANAAIRPEGAQVADTDGDGDLDLYCNGYLYQNHSALDLPAFTFMTEAGSGISSMGIRDEGVVFVDYDLDGDYDLLVNYNPPQGMRLWEARGDGTYFLTDLNVIEDHTLGTAYGITMADWDGDGDFDLQGRDTFRRNLWVEQGKRRFELVSHQVDPIHLDQTPPAWGDWDQDGDVDLALRWLYQNDLYGPDTAPENKRHLRVRVVQDSTLVPTGLETEFGASVEVRVYGEEGFRRRKQLVSSSSGYLNQNEYTLTFQLPEDAVSGLRFDLSVDFPGLQSTSFRRVDKFVNPALGHLELAALGQDREITVFRSGKVRMHGCDLEAPDARSADLITSTHGLIRPSPNQAPPDPVVASRPPEFVGIEIDTNSATTPLQVREILIDGFPGTPMKTRHGMANFLVWDVTDPLQPQQLPFGTWQRQSHGRNFRSSEFCNFLMQPGRIYRLVTHAQSLRATPISGPVHHGPFAVTGGLRYRDSNPASGRAVVSAALDPSQVYLSVRLSEFAGEPWKDLGQGVAGLLGQPVLEASGGGWAGTPTRLQLRGAMPLSHVTLITGSSLRCQPVQGVLVLPDLDQIQNDLTTDLTGRLEMSATWPANLGRGIPLFFQAFISDPTAPRGTAVSNTVVRLSED
;
A
#
# COMPACT_ATOMS: atom_id res chain seq x y z
N MET A 1 18.04 -0.84 -67.30
CA MET A 1 18.19 0.21 -68.33
C MET A 1 17.52 -0.29 -69.60
N GLU A 2 16.26 0.07 -69.81
CA GLU A 2 15.55 0.10 -71.10
C GLU A 2 14.05 0.37 -70.86
N SER A 3 13.50 1.27 -71.70
CA SER A 3 12.09 1.41 -72.11
C SER A 3 10.97 1.65 -71.09
N GLY A 4 10.10 2.61 -71.42
CA GLY A 4 8.86 2.89 -70.70
C GLY A 4 7.60 2.29 -71.33
N ASN A 5 6.46 2.70 -70.76
CA ASN A 5 5.26 3.24 -71.43
C ASN A 5 3.90 2.66 -70.93
N ARG A 6 2.89 3.55 -70.88
CA ARG A 6 1.41 3.39 -70.79
C ARG A 6 0.85 3.09 -69.39
N GLY A 7 -0.21 3.74 -68.87
CA GLY A 7 -1.47 4.34 -69.38
C GLY A 7 -2.55 3.89 -68.36
N SER A 8 -3.64 4.57 -67.98
CA SER A 8 -4.56 5.46 -68.66
C SER A 8 -5.60 6.04 -67.67
N ARG A 9 -6.24 7.14 -68.09
CA ARG A 9 -7.36 7.85 -67.45
C ARG A 9 -8.67 7.05 -67.33
N ALA A 10 -9.37 7.32 -66.22
CA ALA A 10 -10.81 7.60 -66.00
C ALA A 10 -11.90 7.01 -66.92
N THR A 11 -12.92 6.42 -66.27
CA THR A 11 -14.33 6.55 -66.66
C THR A 11 -15.22 6.70 -65.42
N LEU A 12 -15.99 7.80 -65.40
CA LEU A 12 -17.11 8.09 -64.50
C LEU A 12 -18.33 7.26 -64.91
N GLY A 13 -18.97 6.61 -63.95
CA GLY A 13 -20.27 5.97 -64.08
C GLY A 13 -21.13 6.30 -62.87
N THR A 14 -22.10 7.18 -63.07
CA THR A 14 -23.08 7.65 -62.08
C THR A 14 -24.17 6.62 -61.82
N SER A 15 -24.55 6.42 -60.56
CA SER A 15 -25.93 6.06 -60.17
C SER A 15 -26.28 6.61 -58.78
N PRO A 16 -27.54 7.03 -58.56
CA PRO A 16 -27.91 7.90 -57.46
C PRO A 16 -28.32 7.12 -56.21
N ALA A 17 -27.91 7.61 -55.04
CA ALA A 17 -28.48 7.21 -53.76
C ALA A 17 -29.72 8.05 -53.43
N PHE A 18 -30.80 7.39 -53.03
CA PHE A 18 -31.97 8.00 -52.39
C PHE A 18 -31.61 8.53 -51.00
N PRO A 19 -32.24 9.62 -50.51
CA PRO A 19 -32.06 10.09 -49.15
C PRO A 19 -33.07 9.40 -48.21
N VAL A 20 -32.59 8.91 -47.07
CA VAL A 20 -33.43 8.68 -45.88
C VAL A 20 -32.79 9.50 -44.76
N PRO A 21 -33.52 10.42 -44.10
CA PRO A 21 -32.95 11.24 -43.05
C PRO A 21 -33.01 10.46 -41.72
N PHE A 22 -31.85 10.18 -41.12
CA PHE A 22 -31.75 10.00 -39.67
C PHE A 22 -31.21 11.30 -39.07
N PRO A 23 -31.77 11.79 -37.95
CA PRO A 23 -31.24 12.97 -37.30
C PRO A 23 -29.86 12.65 -36.71
N PRO A 24 -28.92 13.60 -36.68
CA PRO A 24 -27.65 13.39 -36.01
C PRO A 24 -27.90 13.32 -34.50
N ILE A 25 -27.50 12.21 -33.89
CA ILE A 25 -27.18 12.17 -32.46
C ILE A 25 -25.98 13.09 -32.30
N ALA A 26 -26.20 14.25 -31.68
CA ALA A 26 -25.13 15.09 -31.19
C ALA A 26 -24.39 14.32 -30.10
N ILE A 27 -23.27 13.70 -30.47
CA ILE A 27 -22.25 13.32 -29.52
C ILE A 27 -21.64 14.63 -29.04
N LEU A 28 -22.08 15.08 -27.85
CA LEU A 28 -21.33 16.05 -27.06
C LEU A 28 -20.03 15.36 -26.65
N LEU A 29 -19.02 15.44 -27.52
CA LEU A 29 -17.64 15.38 -27.09
C LEU A 29 -17.42 16.63 -26.25
N SER A 30 -17.55 16.48 -24.93
CA SER A 30 -16.89 17.38 -23.99
C SER A 30 -15.40 17.31 -24.33
N ALA A 31 -14.92 18.29 -25.10
CA ALA A 31 -13.51 18.62 -25.10
C ALA A 31 -13.18 18.99 -23.66
N SER A 32 -12.55 18.08 -22.92
CA SER A 32 -11.79 18.44 -21.75
C SER A 32 -10.76 19.46 -22.25
N LEU A 33 -10.99 20.72 -21.90
CA LEU A 33 -9.86 21.62 -21.71
C LEU A 33 -9.06 20.93 -20.61
N ALA A 34 -7.93 20.31 -20.98
CA ALA A 34 -6.89 20.01 -20.01
C ALA A 34 -6.69 21.32 -19.25
N ALA A 35 -6.97 21.29 -17.95
CA ALA A 35 -6.50 22.35 -17.09
C ALA A 35 -5.00 22.46 -17.33
N ALA A 36 -4.51 23.68 -17.50
CA ALA A 36 -3.07 23.86 -17.40
C ALA A 36 -2.67 23.45 -15.98
N PRO A 37 -1.49 22.82 -15.79
CA PRO A 37 -0.96 22.55 -14.47
C PRO A 37 -1.08 23.81 -13.62
N PRO A 38 -1.34 23.70 -12.30
CA PRO A 38 -1.26 24.84 -11.40
C PRO A 38 0.03 25.58 -11.74
N ALA A 39 -0.11 26.87 -12.05
CA ALA A 39 0.98 27.67 -12.55
C ALA A 39 2.16 27.52 -11.59
N GLN A 40 3.24 26.86 -12.04
CA GLN A 40 4.52 26.80 -11.37
C GLN A 40 4.84 28.20 -10.84
N ALA A 41 4.73 28.38 -9.53
CA ALA A 41 4.92 29.67 -8.89
C ALA A 41 6.41 30.08 -8.85
N SER A 42 7.32 29.19 -9.25
CA SER A 42 8.73 29.46 -9.44
C SER A 42 9.18 28.85 -10.78
N GLY A 43 10.08 29.50 -11.52
CA GLY A 43 10.64 28.91 -12.74
C GLY A 43 11.66 27.79 -12.46
N GLN A 44 11.39 26.93 -11.48
CA GLN A 44 12.29 25.90 -10.94
C GLN A 44 11.59 24.55 -10.92
N ASP A 45 12.39 23.49 -11.05
CA ASP A 45 11.85 22.14 -11.11
C ASP A 45 11.52 21.61 -9.71
N VAL A 46 12.42 21.79 -8.73
CA VAL A 46 12.22 21.34 -7.34
C VAL A 46 11.62 22.48 -6.49
N PRO A 47 10.39 22.33 -5.96
CA PRO A 47 9.62 23.40 -5.33
C PRO A 47 9.96 23.59 -3.83
N LEU A 48 11.25 23.71 -3.46
CA LEU A 48 11.68 23.85 -2.07
C LEU A 48 12.13 25.28 -1.72
N SER A 49 11.75 25.77 -0.53
CA SER A 49 12.31 26.97 0.07
C SER A 49 12.75 26.75 1.52
N LEU A 50 13.76 27.51 1.97
CA LEU A 50 14.24 27.41 3.35
C LEU A 50 13.12 27.88 4.30
N TYR A 51 12.71 27.02 5.24
CA TYR A 51 11.69 27.37 6.22
C TYR A 51 12.17 28.54 7.08
N THR A 52 11.38 29.62 7.12
CA THR A 52 11.65 30.77 8.00
C THR A 52 10.38 31.17 8.75
N SER A 53 10.56 31.65 9.97
CA SER A 53 9.45 32.15 10.79
C SER A 53 9.92 33.31 11.67
N PRO A 54 9.01 34.00 12.39
CA PRO A 54 9.43 34.99 13.38
C PRO A 54 10.38 34.45 14.46
N HIS A 55 10.31 33.14 14.77
CA HIS A 55 11.23 32.47 15.69
C HIS A 55 12.55 32.07 15.01
N TRP A 56 12.49 31.77 13.71
CA TRP A 56 13.59 31.25 12.89
C TRP A 56 13.82 32.15 11.65
N PRO A 57 14.20 33.43 11.83
CA PRO A 57 14.22 34.40 10.72
C PRO A 57 15.31 34.13 9.68
N ASN A 58 16.28 33.26 10.00
CA ASN A 58 17.41 32.92 9.12
C ASN A 58 17.42 31.42 8.75
N GLY A 59 16.31 30.71 8.95
CA GLY A 59 16.26 29.25 8.84
C GLY A 59 16.23 28.57 10.21
N LEU A 60 15.65 27.38 10.24
CA LEU A 60 15.72 26.45 11.36
C LEU A 60 16.91 25.50 11.14
N ASP A 61 17.89 25.56 12.04
CA ASP A 61 19.04 24.63 12.11
C ASP A 61 18.81 23.66 13.27
N PHE A 62 18.67 22.38 12.97
CA PHE A 62 18.41 21.34 13.96
C PHE A 62 19.65 20.94 14.77
N GLY A 63 20.84 21.44 14.41
CA GLY A 63 22.13 21.10 15.02
C GLY A 63 22.97 20.18 14.14
N GLU A 64 24.11 19.69 14.67
CA GLU A 64 24.92 18.72 13.94
C GLU A 64 24.09 17.48 13.62
N ALA A 65 24.04 17.13 12.34
CA ALA A 65 23.28 16.02 11.80
C ALA A 65 24.19 15.24 10.84
N ASN A 66 24.30 13.92 11.02
CA ASN A 66 24.77 13.02 9.96
C ASN A 66 23.59 12.25 9.35
N GLY A 67 22.36 12.60 9.76
CA GLY A 67 21.09 12.00 9.36
C GLY A 67 20.01 12.34 10.40
N ILE A 68 18.77 11.97 10.09
CA ILE A 68 17.56 12.42 10.78
C ILE A 68 16.47 11.33 10.67
N SER A 69 15.68 11.15 11.72
CA SER A 69 14.49 10.29 11.69
C SER A 69 13.23 11.10 12.03
N PHE A 70 12.19 10.96 11.21
CA PHE A 70 10.83 11.40 11.57
C PHE A 70 10.14 10.40 12.49
N GLY A 71 9.35 10.90 13.43
CA GLY A 71 8.42 10.11 14.25
C GLY A 71 7.58 10.96 15.19
N ASP A 72 6.47 10.44 15.71
CA ASP A 72 5.54 11.15 16.61
C ASP A 72 5.80 10.70 18.05
N TYR A 73 6.74 11.34 18.75
CA TYR A 73 7.21 10.83 20.05
C TYR A 73 6.21 11.09 21.18
N ASP A 74 5.30 12.05 21.04
CA ASP A 74 4.31 12.37 22.07
C ASP A 74 2.87 12.02 21.70
N GLY A 75 2.66 11.45 20.52
CA GLY A 75 1.40 10.89 20.07
C GLY A 75 0.37 11.96 19.73
N ASP A 76 0.80 13.17 19.37
CA ASP A 76 -0.09 14.28 19.05
C ASP A 76 -0.58 14.29 17.59
N GLY A 77 -0.09 13.34 16.78
CA GLY A 77 -0.46 13.15 15.39
C GLY A 77 0.41 13.93 14.40
N TRP A 78 1.37 14.73 14.89
CA TRP A 78 2.28 15.52 14.06
C TRP A 78 3.67 14.91 14.07
N PRO A 79 4.35 14.88 12.91
CA PRO A 79 5.68 14.30 12.85
C PRO A 79 6.69 15.21 13.56
N ASP A 80 7.41 14.65 14.53
CA ASP A 80 8.57 15.21 15.21
C ASP A 80 9.88 14.70 14.57
N LEU A 81 11.02 15.17 15.08
CA LEU A 81 12.34 14.86 14.52
C LEU A 81 13.36 14.49 15.58
N PHE A 82 14.09 13.40 15.35
CA PHE A 82 15.31 13.08 16.10
C PHE A 82 16.55 13.28 15.22
N VAL A 83 17.47 14.12 15.71
CA VAL A 83 18.77 14.38 15.06
C VAL A 83 19.87 13.69 15.86
N PHE A 84 20.20 12.46 15.47
CA PHE A 84 21.00 11.55 16.29
C PHE A 84 22.43 12.02 16.55
N SER A 85 23.07 12.75 15.62
CA SER A 85 24.45 13.23 15.83
C SER A 85 24.56 14.23 16.98
N SER A 86 23.57 15.12 17.13
CA SER A 86 23.50 16.09 18.23
C SER A 86 22.71 15.57 19.43
N GLY A 87 21.99 14.44 19.28
CA GLY A 87 21.08 13.94 20.31
C GLY A 87 19.83 14.81 20.49
N HIS A 88 19.58 15.78 19.60
CA HIS A 88 18.46 16.69 19.72
C HIS A 88 17.14 16.03 19.29
N LEU A 89 16.14 16.10 20.16
CA LEU A 89 14.75 15.77 19.85
C LEU A 89 13.97 17.08 19.66
N TRP A 90 13.41 17.27 18.48
CA TRP A 90 12.68 18.46 18.08
C TRP A 90 11.20 18.16 17.98
N ARG A 91 10.38 18.98 18.64
CA ARG A 91 8.93 18.88 18.59
C ARG A 91 8.34 19.82 17.56
N ASN A 92 7.44 19.29 16.74
CA ASN A 92 6.58 20.04 15.86
C ASN A 92 5.38 20.61 16.64
N LEU A 93 5.15 21.92 16.56
CA LEU A 93 4.00 22.58 17.17
C LEU A 93 2.85 22.67 16.17
N HIS A 94 2.35 21.49 15.79
CA HIS A 94 1.20 21.30 14.91
C HIS A 94 1.29 22.07 13.58
N GLY A 95 2.42 21.95 12.87
CA GLY A 95 2.65 22.59 11.57
C GLY A 95 2.88 24.10 11.62
N THR A 96 2.93 24.70 12.82
CA THR A 96 3.10 26.16 12.93
C THR A 96 4.55 26.58 13.16
N THR A 97 5.29 25.84 13.99
CA THR A 97 6.69 26.08 14.29
C THR A 97 7.32 24.90 15.04
N TRP A 98 8.60 25.02 15.39
CA TRP A 98 9.38 23.96 16.04
C TRP A 98 9.98 24.43 17.36
N VAL A 99 10.16 23.50 18.30
CA VAL A 99 10.92 23.72 19.54
C VAL A 99 11.88 22.56 19.80
N LEU A 100 13.04 22.84 20.37
CA LEU A 100 13.90 21.79 20.92
C LEU A 100 13.21 21.22 22.16
N ALA A 101 12.73 19.98 22.06
CA ALA A 101 12.01 19.30 23.13
C ALA A 101 12.98 18.78 24.20
N ALA A 102 14.05 18.11 23.76
CA ALA A 102 15.08 17.59 24.64
C ALA A 102 16.44 17.48 23.96
N ASP A 103 17.47 17.50 24.79
CA ASP A 103 18.83 17.08 24.44
C ASP A 103 19.06 15.69 25.07
N LEU A 104 19.00 14.64 24.24
CA LEU A 104 19.10 13.25 24.68
C LEU A 104 20.56 12.82 24.96
N ASP A 105 21.57 13.67 24.68
CA ASP A 105 22.94 13.44 25.19
C ASP A 105 23.01 13.53 26.72
N THR A 106 21.95 14.03 27.37
CA THR A 106 21.83 14.00 28.83
C THR A 106 21.56 12.60 29.40
N VAL A 107 21.05 11.68 28.59
CA VAL A 107 20.76 10.28 28.97
C VAL A 107 21.62 9.27 28.20
N LEU A 108 22.13 9.65 27.02
CA LEU A 108 23.09 8.88 26.26
C LEU A 108 24.53 9.13 26.74
N PRO A 109 25.43 8.14 26.67
CA PRO A 109 26.85 8.40 26.88
C PRO A 109 27.43 9.24 25.73
N PHE A 110 28.55 9.92 26.02
CA PHE A 110 29.26 10.71 25.02
C PHE A 110 29.75 9.82 23.88
N ALA A 111 29.31 10.13 22.66
CA ALA A 111 29.80 9.52 21.43
C ALA A 111 30.48 10.58 20.57
N GLY A 112 31.64 10.26 19.98
CA GLY A 112 32.29 11.16 19.03
C GLY A 112 31.50 11.35 17.73
N ARG A 113 30.67 10.36 17.35
CA ARG A 113 29.71 10.38 16.23
C ARG A 113 28.61 9.33 16.44
N ARG A 114 27.38 9.64 16.02
CA ARG A 114 26.29 8.68 15.79
C ARG A 114 25.97 8.60 14.31
N TYR A 115 25.51 7.43 13.85
CA TYR A 115 25.28 7.17 12.42
C TYR A 115 23.83 6.85 12.12
N GLY A 116 23.11 6.09 12.93
CA GLY A 116 21.73 5.72 12.64
C GLY A 116 20.78 5.98 13.80
N SER A 117 19.51 6.14 13.42
CA SER A 117 18.38 6.06 14.32
C SER A 117 17.14 5.60 13.58
N ALA A 118 16.18 5.05 14.32
CA ALA A 118 14.82 4.88 13.86
C ALA A 118 13.85 4.93 15.04
N PHE A 119 12.70 5.56 14.82
CA PHE A 119 11.55 5.47 15.71
C PHE A 119 10.82 4.15 15.52
N GLY A 120 10.41 3.54 16.64
CA GLY A 120 9.55 2.35 16.67
C GLY A 120 9.05 2.09 18.09
N ASP A 121 7.77 1.74 18.24
CA ASP A 121 7.21 1.36 19.55
C ASP A 121 7.44 -0.13 19.78
N TYR A 122 8.59 -0.48 20.36
CA TYR A 122 8.97 -1.89 20.50
C TYR A 122 8.12 -2.62 21.55
N ASN A 123 7.37 -1.89 22.37
CA ASN A 123 6.70 -2.45 23.54
C ASN A 123 5.17 -2.30 23.50
N GLY A 124 4.63 -1.78 22.40
CA GLY A 124 3.20 -1.63 22.15
C GLY A 124 2.50 -0.75 23.17
N ASP A 125 3.20 0.26 23.73
CA ASP A 125 2.64 1.22 24.69
C ASP A 125 2.18 2.52 24.07
N GLY A 126 2.13 2.57 22.73
CA GLY A 126 1.67 3.68 21.90
C GLY A 126 2.56 4.90 21.99
N LEU A 127 3.78 4.75 22.52
CA LEU A 127 4.78 5.81 22.60
C LEU A 127 5.96 5.42 21.74
N ALA A 128 6.30 6.23 20.74
CA ALA A 128 7.44 5.91 19.89
C ALA A 128 8.75 5.92 20.71
N ASP A 129 9.48 4.81 20.67
CA ASP A 129 10.82 4.66 21.23
C ASP A 129 11.87 4.97 20.15
N ILE A 130 13.14 5.18 20.55
CA ILE A 130 14.23 5.50 19.63
C ILE A 130 15.35 4.49 19.76
N ALA A 131 15.63 3.72 18.70
CA ALA A 131 16.89 3.00 18.56
C ALA A 131 17.93 3.93 17.93
N THR A 132 19.18 3.87 18.40
CA THR A 132 20.30 4.62 17.82
C THR A 132 21.63 3.98 18.13
N GLU A 133 22.58 4.08 17.20
CA GLU A 133 23.92 3.54 17.37
C GLU A 133 25.06 4.57 17.17
N PRO A 134 26.07 4.55 18.06
CA PRO A 134 27.30 5.30 17.89
C PRO A 134 28.28 4.56 16.96
N ARG A 135 29.11 5.33 16.27
CA ARG A 135 30.23 4.77 15.50
C ARG A 135 31.45 4.62 16.39
N ARG A 136 32.11 3.46 16.32
CA ARG A 136 33.38 3.25 17.02
C ARG A 136 34.38 4.38 16.79
N GLY A 137 34.97 4.87 17.87
CA GLY A 137 35.86 6.03 17.85
C GLY A 137 36.28 6.49 19.25
N MET A 138 36.04 7.77 19.56
CA MET A 138 36.28 8.33 20.89
C MET A 138 34.96 8.44 21.64
N GLY A 139 34.73 7.58 22.64
CA GLY A 139 33.52 7.59 23.46
C GLY A 139 32.79 6.26 23.38
N ASP A 140 31.47 6.34 23.25
CA ASP A 140 30.57 5.21 23.15
C ASP A 140 30.75 4.36 21.88
N ASP A 141 30.52 3.06 22.02
CA ASP A 141 30.49 2.08 20.94
C ASP A 141 29.37 1.04 21.10
N CYS A 142 28.39 1.30 21.97
CA CYS A 142 27.26 0.45 22.26
C CYS A 142 25.98 0.93 21.57
N PHE A 143 25.19 0.00 21.05
CA PHE A 143 23.82 0.29 20.64
C PHE A 143 22.96 0.77 21.81
N HIS A 144 22.03 1.70 21.55
CA HIS A 144 21.07 2.21 22.52
C HIS A 144 19.63 2.05 22.06
N LEU A 145 18.74 1.80 23.02
CA LEU A 145 17.29 1.81 22.84
C LEU A 145 16.71 2.70 23.93
N LEU A 146 16.26 3.89 23.51
CA LEU A 146 15.66 4.88 24.38
C LEU A 146 14.16 4.59 24.49
N LYS A 147 13.75 3.98 25.60
CA LYS A 147 12.33 3.78 25.91
C LYS A 147 11.70 5.13 26.30
N ASN A 148 10.60 5.48 25.66
CA ASN A 148 9.76 6.61 25.98
C ASN A 148 8.89 6.29 27.21
N LEU A 149 8.89 7.19 28.20
CA LEU A 149 8.14 7.05 29.45
C LEU A 149 6.87 7.91 29.48
N GLY A 150 6.62 8.67 28.41
CA GLY A 150 5.52 9.60 28.28
C GLY A 150 5.65 10.85 29.15
N ALA A 151 4.58 11.65 29.19
CA ALA A 151 4.52 12.92 29.92
C ALA A 151 5.59 13.95 29.51
N GLY A 152 5.84 14.04 28.20
CA GLY A 152 6.89 14.89 27.59
C GLY A 152 8.05 14.04 27.06
N PRO A 153 9.19 14.65 26.71
CA PRO A 153 10.35 13.97 26.13
C PRO A 153 11.17 13.24 27.22
N ASN A 154 10.54 12.33 27.95
CA ASN A 154 11.16 11.58 29.04
C ASN A 154 11.60 10.21 28.52
N PHE A 155 12.91 10.00 28.39
CA PHE A 155 13.48 8.76 27.88
C PHE A 155 14.40 8.09 28.89
N VAL A 156 14.50 6.77 28.80
CA VAL A 156 15.50 5.96 29.51
C VAL A 156 16.16 4.99 28.55
N ASP A 157 17.49 4.91 28.57
CA ASP A 157 18.21 3.88 27.81
C ASP A 157 18.05 2.51 28.48
N VAL A 158 17.46 1.57 27.76
CA VAL A 158 17.22 0.19 28.21
C VAL A 158 18.15 -0.83 27.56
N ALA A 159 19.03 -0.44 26.63
CA ALA A 159 19.92 -1.38 25.94
C ALA A 159 20.90 -2.09 26.89
N GLY A 160 21.25 -1.46 28.02
CA GLY A 160 22.08 -2.04 29.06
C GLY A 160 21.33 -2.87 30.11
N ASP A 161 20.00 -2.91 30.10
CA ASP A 161 19.21 -3.66 31.08
C ASP A 161 19.20 -5.15 30.72
N PRO A 162 19.78 -6.04 31.56
CA PRO A 162 19.79 -7.49 31.31
C PRO A 162 18.38 -8.13 31.33
N ASN A 163 17.37 -7.42 31.83
CA ASN A 163 15.98 -7.86 31.76
C ASN A 163 15.40 -7.63 30.37
N VAL A 164 15.83 -6.59 29.64
CA VAL A 164 15.39 -6.27 28.28
C VAL A 164 16.27 -6.98 27.26
N PHE A 165 17.59 -6.72 27.28
CA PHE A 165 18.54 -7.33 26.36
C PHE A 165 19.37 -8.42 27.05
N PRO A 166 19.61 -9.57 26.39
CA PRO A 166 20.42 -10.63 26.97
C PRO A 166 21.91 -10.24 27.01
N ILE A 167 22.33 -9.38 26.08
CA ILE A 167 23.70 -8.87 25.95
C ILE A 167 23.66 -7.41 25.47
N PRO A 168 24.38 -6.49 26.14
CA PRO A 168 24.68 -5.18 25.55
C PRO A 168 25.46 -5.38 24.26
N SER A 169 25.00 -4.72 23.20
CA SER A 169 25.55 -4.93 21.87
C SER A 169 26.49 -3.80 21.49
N CYS A 170 27.75 -3.97 21.88
CA CYS A 170 28.82 -3.00 21.64
C CYS A 170 29.83 -3.49 20.60
N GLY A 171 30.60 -2.56 20.06
CA GLY A 171 31.60 -2.84 19.04
C GLY A 171 30.98 -3.21 17.69
N MET A 172 29.78 -2.69 17.42
CA MET A 172 29.05 -2.92 16.17
C MET A 172 29.17 -1.66 15.33
N ASP A 173 29.82 -1.78 14.17
CA ASP A 173 29.77 -0.69 13.20
C ASP A 173 28.50 -0.88 12.37
N ALA A 174 27.43 -0.29 12.85
CA ALA A 174 26.11 -0.28 12.23
C ALA A 174 25.72 1.14 11.81
N GLU A 175 24.75 1.23 10.89
CA GLU A 175 24.42 2.48 10.19
C GLU A 175 22.92 2.66 9.94
N THR A 176 22.23 1.63 9.43
CA THR A 176 20.76 1.67 9.27
C THR A 176 20.10 0.84 10.37
N ILE A 177 18.98 1.29 10.91
CA ILE A 177 18.16 0.52 11.85
C ILE A 177 16.86 0.12 11.14
N VAL A 178 16.44 -1.13 11.31
CA VAL A 178 15.22 -1.65 10.70
C VAL A 178 14.33 -2.28 11.76
N TRP A 179 13.13 -1.71 11.93
CA TRP A 179 12.02 -2.26 12.69
C TRP A 179 11.03 -2.95 11.77
N ALA A 180 10.59 -4.17 12.13
CA ALA A 180 9.48 -4.89 11.51
C ALA A 180 9.10 -6.12 12.35
N ASP A 181 7.87 -6.59 12.25
CA ASP A 181 7.47 -7.94 12.72
C ASP A 181 7.96 -8.98 11.69
N LEU A 182 9.05 -9.70 12.00
CA LEU A 182 9.73 -10.58 11.03
C LEU A 182 9.38 -12.06 11.22
N ASP A 183 8.79 -12.43 12.35
CA ASP A 183 8.39 -13.81 12.67
C ASP A 183 6.89 -13.98 12.95
N GLY A 184 6.09 -12.93 12.74
CA GLY A 184 4.64 -12.95 12.70
C GLY A 184 3.97 -12.99 14.08
N ASP A 185 4.70 -12.70 15.15
CA ASP A 185 4.18 -12.65 16.52
C ASP A 185 3.53 -11.29 16.90
N GLN A 186 3.64 -10.31 15.99
CA GLN A 186 3.13 -8.94 16.10
C GLN A 186 3.83 -8.05 17.13
N ASP A 187 5.00 -8.45 17.62
CA ASP A 187 5.91 -7.56 18.31
C ASP A 187 6.97 -7.06 17.31
N LEU A 188 7.37 -5.77 17.41
CA LEU A 188 8.41 -5.25 16.50
C LEU A 188 9.76 -5.86 16.83
N ASP A 189 10.33 -6.59 15.88
CA ASP A 189 11.73 -7.03 15.90
C ASP A 189 12.67 -5.94 15.41
N LEU A 190 13.94 -6.07 15.79
CA LEU A 190 14.99 -5.12 15.44
C LEU A 190 16.12 -5.80 14.68
N PHE A 191 16.31 -5.43 13.42
CA PHE A 191 17.48 -5.79 12.64
C PHE A 191 18.48 -4.62 12.57
N VAL A 192 19.73 -4.91 12.91
CA VAL A 192 20.84 -3.94 12.90
C VAL A 192 21.94 -4.48 11.98
N PRO A 193 22.01 -4.03 10.71
CA PRO A 193 23.14 -4.28 9.84
C PRO A 193 24.44 -3.81 10.49
N ALA A 194 25.43 -4.69 10.58
CA ALA A 194 26.73 -4.32 11.12
C ALA A 194 27.86 -4.91 10.27
N TYR A 195 29.00 -4.23 10.29
CA TYR A 195 30.14 -4.67 9.50
C TYR A 195 30.53 -6.12 9.87
N PRO A 196 31.15 -6.86 8.94
CA PRO A 196 31.58 -8.23 9.22
C PRO A 196 32.73 -8.27 10.26
N PRO A 197 32.93 -9.40 10.95
CA PRO A 197 34.04 -9.60 11.87
C PRO A 197 35.42 -9.40 11.25
N SER A 198 35.55 -9.60 9.94
CA SER A 198 36.77 -9.34 9.18
C SER A 198 37.21 -7.87 9.19
N LEU A 199 36.28 -6.94 9.47
CA LEU A 199 36.53 -5.51 9.68
C LEU A 199 36.54 -5.12 11.17
N GLY A 200 36.54 -6.11 12.07
CA GLY A 200 36.64 -5.94 13.52
C GLY A 200 35.30 -5.77 14.24
N SER A 201 34.17 -5.86 13.56
CA SER A 201 32.81 -5.74 14.12
C SER A 201 32.23 -7.06 14.61
N THR A 202 31.02 -7.05 15.18
CA THR A 202 30.38 -8.24 15.75
C THR A 202 29.59 -9.09 14.74
N ASP A 203 29.52 -8.69 13.48
CA ASP A 203 28.53 -9.17 12.49
C ASP A 203 27.13 -8.55 12.70
N ASN A 204 26.21 -8.75 11.74
CA ASN A 204 24.82 -8.30 11.80
C ASN A 204 24.16 -8.77 13.11
N ARG A 205 23.20 -7.99 13.62
CA ARG A 205 22.34 -8.40 14.73
C ARG A 205 20.89 -8.45 14.32
N PHE A 206 20.20 -9.42 14.90
CA PHE A 206 18.77 -9.55 14.83
C PHE A 206 18.28 -9.78 16.26
N PHE A 207 17.69 -8.75 16.85
CA PHE A 207 17.05 -8.84 18.15
C PHE A 207 15.59 -9.15 17.94
N ARG A 208 15.26 -10.42 18.13
CA ARG A 208 13.89 -10.87 18.12
C ARG A 208 13.21 -10.43 19.41
N ASN A 209 12.08 -9.76 19.30
CA ASN A 209 11.25 -9.36 20.42
C ASN A 209 10.45 -10.58 20.90
N LEU A 210 10.46 -10.83 22.20
CA LEU A 210 9.76 -11.96 22.83
C LEU A 210 8.50 -11.49 23.56
N GLY A 211 8.06 -10.26 23.27
CA GLY A 211 6.96 -9.61 23.97
C GLY A 211 7.20 -9.45 25.47
N PRO A 212 6.12 -9.25 26.27
CA PRO A 212 6.16 -8.94 27.70
C PRO A 212 6.47 -10.17 28.58
N THR A 213 7.49 -10.95 28.21
CA THR A 213 7.88 -12.19 28.90
C THR A 213 8.80 -11.97 30.12
N GLY A 214 9.23 -10.74 30.37
CA GLY A 214 10.11 -10.37 31.47
C GLY A 214 9.43 -10.15 32.82
N PRO A 215 10.22 -9.99 33.90
CA PRO A 215 9.69 -9.67 35.22
C PRO A 215 8.85 -8.40 35.18
N GLY A 216 7.61 -8.48 35.66
CA GLY A 216 6.70 -7.32 35.67
C GLY A 216 6.10 -6.97 34.31
N GLY A 217 6.20 -7.86 33.30
CA GLY A 217 5.67 -7.61 31.96
C GLY A 217 6.59 -6.77 31.08
N ILE A 218 7.87 -6.63 31.46
CA ILE A 218 8.88 -5.98 30.64
C ILE A 218 9.08 -6.78 29.35
N TYR A 219 9.15 -6.07 28.24
CA TYR A 219 9.48 -6.64 26.94
C TYR A 219 10.93 -7.12 26.90
N ARG A 220 11.17 -8.27 26.27
CA ARG A 220 12.50 -8.89 26.22
C ARG A 220 12.91 -9.17 24.79
N PHE A 221 14.18 -8.96 24.51
CA PHE A 221 14.80 -9.38 23.26
C PHE A 221 15.63 -10.65 23.43
N THR A 222 15.87 -11.34 22.33
CA THR A 222 16.92 -12.35 22.16
C THR A 222 17.70 -12.08 20.88
N GLU A 223 19.00 -12.32 20.88
CA GLU A 223 19.83 -12.12 19.68
C GLU A 223 19.93 -13.44 18.91
N GLU A 224 19.45 -13.43 17.66
CA GLU A 224 19.23 -14.64 16.87
C GLU A 224 19.78 -14.56 15.44
N ALA A 225 20.65 -13.61 15.09
CA ALA A 225 21.14 -13.47 13.72
C ALA A 225 21.79 -14.75 13.18
N ALA A 226 22.54 -15.46 14.02
CA ALA A 226 23.17 -16.73 13.64
C ALA A 226 22.17 -17.86 13.40
N SER A 227 21.17 -18.02 14.29
CA SER A 227 20.16 -19.07 14.17
C SER A 227 19.15 -18.79 13.06
N ALA A 228 18.84 -17.51 12.83
CA ALA A 228 17.92 -17.06 11.79
C ALA A 228 18.57 -17.02 10.40
N GLY A 229 19.91 -17.15 10.28
CA GLY A 229 20.60 -17.12 8.98
C GLY A 229 20.89 -15.71 8.43
N LEU A 230 20.97 -14.73 9.32
CA LEU A 230 21.14 -13.29 9.01
C LEU A 230 22.56 -12.76 9.22
N LEU A 231 23.53 -13.62 9.55
CA LEU A 231 24.94 -13.22 9.55
C LEU A 231 25.39 -12.84 8.16
N VAL A 232 26.32 -11.88 8.09
CA VAL A 232 26.93 -11.40 6.86
C VAL A 232 27.53 -12.56 6.07
N ALA A 233 27.03 -12.78 4.87
CA ALA A 233 27.59 -13.78 3.97
C ALA A 233 29.07 -13.47 3.66
N ASN A 234 29.92 -14.51 3.57
CA ASN A 234 31.38 -14.39 3.38
C ASN A 234 31.83 -13.56 2.14
N ALA A 235 30.92 -13.22 1.23
CA ALA A 235 31.18 -12.43 0.03
C ALA A 235 30.88 -10.92 0.18
N ALA A 236 30.19 -10.49 1.24
CA ALA A 236 29.83 -9.09 1.46
C ALA A 236 30.98 -8.29 2.12
N ILE A 237 31.12 -7.03 1.71
CA ILE A 237 32.25 -6.20 2.15
C ILE A 237 31.87 -5.28 3.32
N ARG A 238 30.70 -4.61 3.26
CA ARG A 238 30.11 -3.77 4.32
C ARG A 238 28.60 -3.62 4.08
N PRO A 239 27.73 -3.83 5.09
CA PRO A 239 26.34 -3.38 5.05
C PRO A 239 26.22 -1.95 5.56
N GLU A 240 25.60 -1.07 4.77
CA GLU A 240 25.32 0.30 5.20
C GLU A 240 23.82 0.60 5.04
N GLY A 241 23.19 0.18 3.94
CA GLY A 241 21.74 0.18 3.74
C GLY A 241 21.06 -1.15 4.11
N ALA A 242 19.88 -1.06 4.72
CA ALA A 242 18.99 -2.19 4.94
C ALA A 242 17.51 -1.76 4.92
N GLN A 243 16.64 -2.61 4.37
CA GLN A 243 15.19 -2.40 4.34
C GLN A 243 14.46 -3.72 4.14
N VAL A 244 13.18 -3.79 4.52
CA VAL A 244 12.33 -4.98 4.39
C VAL A 244 11.14 -4.74 3.47
N ALA A 245 10.71 -5.76 2.73
CA ALA A 245 9.51 -5.73 1.88
C ALA A 245 9.07 -7.16 1.53
N ASP A 246 7.77 -7.39 1.27
CA ASP A 246 7.30 -8.64 0.65
C ASP A 246 7.61 -8.60 -0.86
N THR A 247 8.72 -9.22 -1.28
CA THR A 247 9.23 -9.10 -2.66
C THR A 247 8.74 -10.18 -3.62
N ASP A 248 8.25 -11.30 -3.09
CA ASP A 248 7.75 -12.42 -3.88
C ASP A 248 6.23 -12.65 -3.78
N GLY A 249 5.57 -11.85 -2.96
CA GLY A 249 4.13 -11.77 -2.80
C GLY A 249 3.58 -12.97 -2.05
N ASP A 250 4.28 -13.54 -1.08
CA ASP A 250 3.77 -14.64 -0.28
C ASP A 250 3.23 -14.21 1.10
N GLY A 251 3.53 -12.96 1.49
CA GLY A 251 3.01 -12.28 2.66
C GLY A 251 3.99 -12.18 3.83
N ASP A 252 5.16 -12.81 3.77
CA ASP A 252 6.25 -12.51 4.72
C ASP A 252 7.19 -11.42 4.18
N LEU A 253 7.90 -10.76 5.10
CA LEU A 253 8.82 -9.67 4.75
C LEU A 253 10.21 -10.23 4.50
N ASP A 254 10.71 -10.05 3.28
CA ASP A 254 12.11 -10.28 2.93
C ASP A 254 12.98 -9.10 3.38
N LEU A 255 14.27 -9.35 3.56
CA LEU A 255 15.23 -8.33 3.99
C LEU A 255 16.29 -8.12 2.90
N TYR A 256 16.50 -6.88 2.47
CA TYR A 256 17.71 -6.52 1.74
C TYR A 256 18.76 -5.98 2.69
N CYS A 257 19.97 -6.52 2.62
CA CYS A 257 21.15 -6.01 3.32
C CYS A 257 22.43 -6.56 2.70
N ASN A 258 23.57 -5.90 2.92
CA ASN A 258 24.90 -6.42 2.53
C ASN A 258 25.11 -6.62 1.02
N GLY A 259 24.30 -6.00 0.16
CA GLY A 259 24.32 -6.26 -1.28
C GLY A 259 23.47 -7.46 -1.72
N TYR A 260 22.64 -8.03 -0.83
CA TYR A 260 21.90 -9.26 -1.07
C TYR A 260 20.48 -9.22 -0.49
N LEU A 261 19.61 -10.04 -1.07
CA LEU A 261 18.28 -10.33 -0.54
C LEU A 261 18.37 -11.56 0.37
N TYR A 262 17.69 -11.50 1.51
CA TYR A 262 17.46 -12.61 2.42
C TYR A 262 15.97 -12.94 2.36
N GLN A 263 15.65 -14.08 1.75
CA GLN A 263 14.28 -14.54 1.62
C GLN A 263 13.76 -15.04 2.96
N ASN A 264 12.63 -14.51 3.41
CA ASN A 264 11.99 -14.95 4.63
C ASN A 264 11.21 -16.25 4.39
N HIS A 265 11.26 -17.13 5.37
CA HIS A 265 10.48 -18.37 5.40
C HIS A 265 10.19 -18.77 6.85
N SER A 266 10.08 -17.76 7.71
CA SER A 266 9.83 -17.91 9.13
C SER A 266 8.52 -18.63 9.37
N ALA A 267 8.49 -19.41 10.45
CA ALA A 267 7.24 -19.83 11.06
C ALA A 267 6.99 -18.97 12.30
N LEU A 268 5.76 -19.00 12.81
CA LEU A 268 5.42 -18.27 14.05
C LEU A 268 6.43 -18.61 15.14
N ASP A 269 7.01 -17.56 15.72
CA ASP A 269 8.04 -17.65 16.76
C ASP A 269 9.33 -18.38 16.34
N LEU A 270 9.61 -18.52 15.04
CA LEU A 270 10.73 -19.28 14.51
C LEU A 270 11.34 -18.55 13.31
N PRO A 271 12.10 -17.46 13.56
CA PRO A 271 12.72 -16.67 12.51
C PRO A 271 13.69 -17.51 11.68
N ALA A 272 13.55 -17.46 10.36
CA ALA A 272 14.38 -18.20 9.43
C ALA A 272 14.49 -17.46 8.09
N PHE A 273 15.72 -17.17 7.69
CA PHE A 273 16.05 -16.44 6.48
C PHE A 273 17.05 -17.23 5.63
N THR A 274 16.86 -17.14 4.32
CA THR A 274 17.74 -17.75 3.34
C THR A 274 18.43 -16.67 2.53
N PHE A 275 19.75 -16.61 2.61
CA PHE A 275 20.56 -15.77 1.75
C PHE A 275 20.39 -16.14 0.26
N MET A 276 20.04 -15.15 -0.57
CA MET A 276 19.85 -15.31 -2.01
C MET A 276 21.07 -14.82 -2.78
N THR A 277 21.66 -15.70 -3.59
CA THR A 277 22.71 -15.30 -4.55
C THR A 277 22.12 -14.56 -5.75
N GLU A 278 22.98 -13.93 -6.55
CA GLU A 278 22.61 -13.38 -7.87
C GLU A 278 21.90 -14.41 -8.75
N ALA A 279 22.31 -15.69 -8.70
CA ALA A 279 21.64 -16.73 -9.48
C ALA A 279 20.21 -17.02 -8.98
N GLY A 280 19.90 -16.73 -7.72
CA GLY A 280 18.59 -16.88 -7.08
C GLY A 280 17.69 -15.66 -7.26
N SER A 281 18.17 -14.47 -6.90
CA SER A 281 17.38 -13.23 -6.91
C SER A 281 17.59 -12.36 -8.14
N GLY A 282 18.68 -12.55 -8.90
CA GLY A 282 19.08 -11.61 -9.96
C GLY A 282 19.72 -10.32 -9.45
N ILE A 283 19.77 -10.10 -8.13
CA ILE A 283 20.47 -8.96 -7.53
C ILE A 283 21.95 -9.33 -7.40
N SER A 284 22.81 -8.54 -8.01
CA SER A 284 24.25 -8.75 -8.02
C SER A 284 24.94 -7.82 -7.04
N SER A 285 25.84 -8.38 -6.21
CA SER A 285 26.75 -7.56 -5.42
C SER A 285 27.75 -6.90 -6.36
N MET A 286 27.92 -5.59 -6.20
CA MET A 286 28.84 -4.82 -7.04
C MET A 286 30.30 -4.84 -6.53
N GLY A 287 30.59 -5.67 -5.52
CA GLY A 287 31.94 -5.84 -4.96
C GLY A 287 32.50 -4.58 -4.30
N ILE A 288 31.62 -3.64 -3.94
CA ILE A 288 31.92 -2.40 -3.21
C ILE A 288 30.78 -2.18 -2.21
N ARG A 289 31.03 -1.37 -1.17
CA ARG A 289 30.00 -0.97 -0.20
C ARG A 289 28.88 -0.18 -0.88
N ASP A 290 27.64 -0.51 -0.54
CA ASP A 290 26.48 0.36 -0.70
C ASP A 290 26.55 1.51 0.32
N GLU A 291 25.83 2.61 0.06
CA GLU A 291 25.57 3.72 0.98
C GLU A 291 24.06 3.99 0.94
N GLY A 292 23.24 2.97 1.20
CA GLY A 292 21.78 3.10 1.27
C GLY A 292 20.98 2.46 0.14
N VAL A 293 19.74 2.10 0.50
CA VAL A 293 18.84 1.27 -0.32
C VAL A 293 17.39 1.77 -0.19
N VAL A 294 16.61 1.68 -1.27
CA VAL A 294 15.18 2.01 -1.25
C VAL A 294 14.41 1.00 -2.09
N PHE A 295 13.43 0.32 -1.48
CA PHE A 295 12.36 -0.37 -2.17
C PHE A 295 11.28 0.62 -2.61
N VAL A 296 10.93 0.63 -3.89
CA VAL A 296 10.00 1.59 -4.50
C VAL A 296 9.32 0.99 -5.73
N ASP A 297 8.07 1.34 -5.98
CA ASP A 297 7.36 1.03 -7.23
C ASP A 297 7.56 2.21 -8.21
N TYR A 298 8.73 2.30 -8.86
CA TYR A 298 9.10 3.51 -9.60
C TYR A 298 8.42 3.62 -10.98
N ASP A 299 7.92 2.51 -11.52
CA ASP A 299 7.21 2.44 -12.78
C ASP A 299 5.71 2.07 -12.64
N LEU A 300 5.19 2.16 -11.41
CA LEU A 300 3.78 2.05 -11.04
C LEU A 300 3.14 0.73 -11.49
N ASP A 301 3.90 -0.35 -11.59
CA ASP A 301 3.40 -1.65 -12.05
C ASP A 301 2.98 -2.58 -10.89
N GLY A 302 3.24 -2.17 -9.65
CA GLY A 302 2.71 -2.74 -8.41
C GLY A 302 3.60 -3.77 -7.73
N ASP A 303 4.83 -3.97 -8.19
CA ASP A 303 5.90 -4.62 -7.43
C ASP A 303 6.93 -3.61 -6.89
N TYR A 304 7.81 -4.07 -6.00
CA TYR A 304 8.83 -3.21 -5.39
C TYR A 304 10.18 -3.46 -6.05
N ASP A 305 10.60 -2.49 -6.85
CA ASP A 305 11.95 -2.37 -7.38
C ASP A 305 12.93 -1.96 -6.29
N LEU A 306 14.22 -2.18 -6.53
CA LEU A 306 15.27 -1.88 -5.57
C LEU A 306 16.28 -0.90 -6.15
N LEU A 307 16.33 0.29 -5.58
CA LEU A 307 17.39 1.26 -5.82
C LEU A 307 18.50 1.07 -4.78
N VAL A 308 19.75 0.90 -5.24
CA VAL A 308 20.92 0.84 -4.35
C VAL A 308 21.93 1.89 -4.77
N ASN A 309 22.40 2.66 -3.79
CA ASN A 309 23.45 3.63 -3.99
C ASN A 309 24.81 3.02 -3.68
N TYR A 310 25.74 3.10 -4.62
CA TYR A 310 27.14 2.70 -4.41
C TYR A 310 28.07 3.88 -4.60
N ASN A 311 29.25 3.78 -4.00
CA ASN A 311 30.32 4.72 -4.28
C ASN A 311 30.75 4.70 -5.76
N PRO A 312 31.27 5.82 -6.30
CA PRO A 312 31.89 5.82 -7.62
C PRO A 312 33.03 4.79 -7.71
N PRO A 313 33.20 4.12 -8.87
CA PRO A 313 32.56 4.39 -10.16
C PRO A 313 31.21 3.69 -10.38
N GLN A 314 30.71 2.89 -9.43
CA GLN A 314 29.43 2.20 -9.57
C GLN A 314 28.28 3.21 -9.52
N GLY A 315 28.17 4.04 -8.49
CA GLY A 315 27.04 4.96 -8.37
C GLY A 315 25.69 4.26 -8.18
N MET A 316 24.60 5.00 -8.37
CA MET A 316 23.22 4.53 -8.20
C MET A 316 22.85 3.46 -9.24
N ARG A 317 22.18 2.40 -8.80
CA ARG A 317 21.80 1.24 -9.61
C ARG A 317 20.38 0.82 -9.26
N LEU A 318 19.57 0.57 -10.27
CA LEU A 318 18.18 0.18 -10.13
C LEU A 318 18.01 -1.27 -10.58
N TRP A 319 17.46 -2.10 -9.70
CA TRP A 319 17.05 -3.46 -9.98
C TRP A 319 15.55 -3.47 -10.11
N GLU A 320 15.08 -3.69 -11.34
CA GLU A 320 13.65 -3.77 -11.63
C GLU A 320 13.15 -5.17 -11.29
N ALA A 321 12.04 -5.25 -10.57
CA ALA A 321 11.42 -6.49 -10.15
C ALA A 321 10.70 -7.16 -11.33
N ARG A 322 10.54 -8.49 -11.20
CA ARG A 322 9.71 -9.28 -12.12
C ARG A 322 8.43 -9.78 -11.44
N GLY A 323 8.09 -9.25 -10.28
CA GLY A 323 6.94 -9.61 -9.46
C GLY A 323 6.99 -10.99 -8.82
N ASP A 324 8.13 -11.69 -8.87
CA ASP A 324 8.27 -13.09 -8.43
C ASP A 324 9.43 -13.33 -7.45
N GLY A 325 9.92 -12.27 -6.79
CA GLY A 325 11.11 -12.31 -5.94
C GLY A 325 12.42 -12.28 -6.73
N THR A 326 12.38 -12.06 -8.05
CA THR A 326 13.58 -11.90 -8.87
C THR A 326 13.64 -10.55 -9.58
N TYR A 327 14.86 -10.14 -9.89
CA TYR A 327 15.19 -8.80 -10.35
C TYR A 327 16.13 -8.81 -11.55
N PHE A 328 16.14 -7.72 -12.31
CA PHE A 328 17.19 -7.44 -13.28
C PHE A 328 17.75 -6.04 -13.13
N LEU A 329 19.05 -5.91 -13.35
CA LEU A 329 19.69 -4.62 -13.39
C LEU A 329 19.24 -3.84 -14.65
N THR A 330 18.75 -2.62 -14.46
CA THR A 330 18.35 -1.75 -15.57
C THR A 330 19.53 -1.18 -16.34
N ASP A 331 19.27 -0.59 -17.51
CA ASP A 331 20.27 0.17 -18.25
C ASP A 331 20.76 1.38 -17.43
N LEU A 332 22.04 1.72 -17.56
CA LEU A 332 22.67 2.82 -16.81
C LEU A 332 22.09 4.21 -17.10
N ASN A 333 21.37 4.37 -18.20
CA ASN A 333 20.76 5.64 -18.61
C ASN A 333 19.35 5.84 -18.07
N VAL A 334 18.80 4.86 -17.33
CA VAL A 334 17.57 5.06 -16.55
C VAL A 334 17.82 6.13 -15.50
N ILE A 335 19.01 6.18 -14.88
CA ILE A 335 19.39 7.24 -13.95
C ILE A 335 20.42 8.14 -14.63
N GLU A 336 20.04 9.36 -14.97
CA GLU A 336 20.97 10.34 -15.53
C GLU A 336 22.12 10.63 -14.56
N ASP A 337 23.35 10.61 -15.08
CA ASP A 337 24.57 10.85 -14.32
C ASP A 337 24.60 10.09 -12.99
N HIS A 338 24.32 8.78 -13.04
CA HIS A 338 24.18 7.89 -11.89
C HIS A 338 25.36 7.89 -10.89
N THR A 339 26.51 8.49 -11.22
CA THR A 339 27.66 8.61 -10.29
C THR A 339 27.68 9.92 -9.50
N LEU A 340 26.89 10.92 -9.90
CA LEU A 340 26.81 12.23 -9.26
C LEU A 340 25.85 12.19 -8.06
N GLY A 341 26.23 12.81 -6.95
CA GLY A 341 25.41 12.88 -5.74
C GLY A 341 25.35 11.59 -4.91
N THR A 342 26.34 10.70 -5.05
CA THR A 342 26.34 9.34 -4.47
C THR A 342 26.92 9.23 -3.06
N ALA A 343 27.54 10.30 -2.53
CA ALA A 343 28.13 10.28 -1.20
C ALA A 343 27.10 10.61 -0.13
N TYR A 344 27.08 9.91 1.01
CA TYR A 344 26.07 10.11 2.08
C TYR A 344 24.65 9.73 1.64
N GLY A 345 24.54 8.78 0.71
CA GLY A 345 23.28 8.10 0.44
C GLY A 345 22.28 8.80 -0.47
N ILE A 346 21.08 8.21 -0.47
CA ILE A 346 19.94 8.54 -1.31
C ILE A 346 18.67 8.54 -0.47
N THR A 347 17.62 9.18 -0.99
CA THR A 347 16.24 9.03 -0.52
C THR A 347 15.30 9.25 -1.71
N MET A 348 14.02 8.95 -1.53
CA MET A 348 13.00 9.17 -2.54
C MET A 348 11.72 9.74 -1.91
N ALA A 349 11.08 10.63 -2.65
CA ALA A 349 9.77 11.22 -2.33
C ALA A 349 9.15 11.78 -3.62
N ASP A 350 7.83 11.87 -3.69
CA ASP A 350 7.09 12.54 -4.77
C ASP A 350 7.06 14.06 -4.49
N TRP A 351 8.17 14.75 -4.76
CA TRP A 351 8.39 16.12 -4.27
C TRP A 351 7.81 17.20 -5.18
N ASP A 352 7.51 16.92 -6.46
CA ASP A 352 6.75 17.85 -7.31
C ASP A 352 5.27 17.50 -7.44
N GLY A 353 4.87 16.39 -6.86
CA GLY A 353 3.50 15.99 -6.69
C GLY A 353 2.80 15.55 -7.96
N ASP A 354 3.54 14.93 -8.87
CA ASP A 354 2.99 14.35 -10.09
C ASP A 354 2.42 12.93 -9.88
N GLY A 355 2.78 12.26 -8.78
CA GLY A 355 2.24 10.96 -8.38
C GLY A 355 3.15 9.77 -8.67
N ASP A 356 4.42 9.99 -9.00
CA ASP A 356 5.48 9.00 -8.91
C ASP A 356 6.65 9.46 -8.01
N PHE A 357 7.53 8.53 -7.63
CA PHE A 357 8.64 8.88 -6.73
C PHE A 357 9.82 9.47 -7.49
N ASP A 358 10.31 10.60 -7.01
CA ASP A 358 11.55 11.20 -7.44
C ASP A 358 12.75 10.77 -6.60
N LEU A 359 13.95 10.97 -7.14
CA LEU A 359 15.20 10.55 -6.52
C LEU A 359 16.05 11.75 -6.09
N GLN A 360 16.35 11.82 -4.80
CA GLN A 360 17.39 12.70 -4.27
C GLN A 360 18.63 11.89 -3.89
N GLY A 361 19.77 12.27 -4.47
CA GLY A 361 21.09 11.98 -3.90
C GLY A 361 21.62 13.22 -3.16
N ARG A 362 22.77 13.13 -2.52
CA ARG A 362 23.39 14.19 -1.71
C ARG A 362 23.03 15.63 -2.09
N ASP A 363 23.52 16.09 -3.23
CA ASP A 363 23.39 17.45 -3.75
C ASP A 363 22.71 17.48 -5.13
N THR A 364 21.97 16.41 -5.46
CA THR A 364 21.34 16.24 -6.77
C THR A 364 19.91 15.77 -6.63
N PHE A 365 19.02 16.38 -7.40
CA PHE A 365 17.61 16.00 -7.50
C PHE A 365 17.35 15.49 -8.90
N ARG A 366 16.60 14.40 -9.00
CA ARG A 366 16.19 13.82 -10.28
C ARG A 366 14.69 13.56 -10.28
N ARG A 367 14.03 14.14 -11.27
CA ARG A 367 12.60 13.88 -11.54
C ARG A 367 12.43 12.52 -12.21
N ASN A 368 11.47 11.72 -11.77
CA ASN A 368 11.03 10.55 -12.53
C ASN A 368 10.07 10.99 -13.65
N LEU A 369 10.25 10.45 -14.86
CA LEU A 369 9.49 10.88 -16.04
C LEU A 369 8.39 9.90 -16.43
N TRP A 370 7.97 9.06 -15.50
CA TRP A 370 7.04 7.99 -15.79
C TRP A 370 5.61 8.51 -15.95
N VAL A 371 5.14 9.36 -15.04
CA VAL A 371 3.79 9.93 -15.11
C VAL A 371 3.61 10.90 -16.28
N GLU A 372 4.57 11.78 -16.55
CA GLU A 372 4.45 12.90 -17.51
C GLU A 372 4.74 12.41 -18.93
N GLN A 373 5.69 11.48 -19.09
CA GLN A 373 6.22 11.09 -20.39
C GLN A 373 6.12 9.59 -20.68
N GLY A 374 5.70 8.76 -19.72
CA GLY A 374 5.71 7.29 -19.86
C GLY A 374 7.12 6.75 -20.09
N LYS A 375 8.14 7.44 -19.58
CA LYS A 375 9.55 7.09 -19.78
C LYS A 375 10.15 6.65 -18.46
N ARG A 376 10.70 5.44 -18.44
CA ARG A 376 11.56 4.95 -17.36
C ARG A 376 12.88 5.70 -17.33
N ARG A 377 12.88 6.90 -16.75
CA ARG A 377 14.07 7.73 -16.64
C ARG A 377 13.94 8.72 -15.51
N PHE A 378 14.99 8.79 -14.70
CA PHE A 378 15.29 9.88 -13.79
C PHE A 378 16.17 10.91 -14.48
N GLU A 379 15.72 12.16 -14.57
CA GLU A 379 16.44 13.28 -15.20
C GLU A 379 16.87 14.30 -14.14
N LEU A 380 18.11 14.78 -14.22
CA LEU A 380 18.61 15.81 -13.31
C LEU A 380 17.81 17.10 -13.49
N VAL A 381 17.42 17.68 -12.36
CA VAL A 381 16.60 18.90 -12.32
C VAL A 381 17.24 20.00 -11.47
N SER A 382 16.79 21.23 -11.69
CA SER A 382 17.30 22.39 -10.99
C SER A 382 16.61 22.61 -9.62
N HIS A 383 17.40 23.01 -8.61
CA HIS A 383 16.91 23.35 -7.26
C HIS A 383 17.60 24.62 -6.73
N GLN A 384 17.14 25.15 -5.59
CA GLN A 384 17.74 26.31 -4.90
C GLN A 384 18.13 26.07 -3.45
N VAL A 385 18.06 24.81 -2.98
CA VAL A 385 18.64 24.43 -1.69
C VAL A 385 20.09 24.91 -1.61
N ASP A 386 20.46 25.59 -0.52
CA ASP A 386 21.81 26.15 -0.37
C ASP A 386 22.82 24.99 -0.42
N PRO A 387 23.83 25.03 -1.30
CA PRO A 387 24.82 23.97 -1.40
C PRO A 387 25.52 23.63 -0.07
N ILE A 388 25.62 24.58 0.87
CA ILE A 388 26.19 24.31 2.20
C ILE A 388 25.25 23.51 3.11
N HIS A 389 23.94 23.49 2.82
CA HIS A 389 22.96 22.70 3.57
C HIS A 389 22.86 21.26 3.06
N LEU A 390 23.33 21.00 1.84
CA LEU A 390 23.41 19.68 1.22
C LEU A 390 24.73 18.96 1.52
N ASP A 391 25.59 19.55 2.36
CA ASP A 391 26.80 18.89 2.80
C ASP A 391 26.56 18.07 4.08
N GLN A 392 27.04 16.82 4.08
CA GLN A 392 27.12 15.91 5.23
C GLN A 392 25.83 15.24 5.76
N THR A 393 24.62 15.59 5.32
CA THR A 393 23.38 14.95 5.81
C THR A 393 22.60 14.21 4.72
N PRO A 394 22.32 12.92 4.90
CA PRO A 394 21.29 12.25 4.15
C PRO A 394 19.93 12.92 4.42
N PRO A 395 19.16 13.22 3.37
CA PRO A 395 17.83 13.82 3.44
C PRO A 395 16.75 12.88 3.99
N ALA A 396 15.84 13.41 4.82
CA ALA A 396 14.59 12.75 5.18
C ALA A 396 13.40 13.60 4.69
N TRP A 397 12.37 12.95 4.16
CA TRP A 397 11.14 13.60 3.68
C TRP A 397 9.95 13.31 4.58
N GLY A 398 9.07 14.30 4.73
CA GLY A 398 7.83 14.21 5.50
C GLY A 398 6.99 15.46 5.33
N ASP A 399 5.66 15.34 5.43
CA ASP A 399 4.72 16.47 5.34
C ASP A 399 4.54 17.05 6.76
N TRP A 400 5.47 17.92 7.17
CA TRP A 400 5.56 18.31 8.59
C TRP A 400 4.46 19.28 8.99
N ASP A 401 3.96 20.10 8.08
CA ASP A 401 2.87 21.03 8.35
C ASP A 401 1.49 20.55 7.88
N GLN A 402 1.43 19.31 7.38
CA GLN A 402 0.22 18.63 6.94
C GLN A 402 -0.54 19.43 5.87
N ASP A 403 0.21 20.17 5.05
CA ASP A 403 -0.36 20.93 3.96
C ASP A 403 -0.52 20.07 2.69
N GLY A 404 0.08 18.89 2.69
CA GLY A 404 -0.09 17.85 1.69
C GLY A 404 0.98 17.82 0.62
N ASP A 405 1.99 18.67 0.64
CA ASP A 405 3.22 18.42 -0.07
C ASP A 405 4.29 17.89 0.90
N VAL A 406 5.29 17.20 0.35
CA VAL A 406 6.33 16.57 1.18
C VAL A 406 7.51 17.51 1.31
N ASP A 407 7.88 17.80 2.56
CA ASP A 407 8.98 18.69 2.91
C ASP A 407 10.28 17.94 3.11
N LEU A 408 11.39 18.70 3.12
CA LEU A 408 12.74 18.15 3.22
C LEU A 408 13.41 18.56 4.53
N ALA A 409 13.65 17.57 5.40
CA ALA A 409 14.50 17.70 6.57
C ALA A 409 15.95 17.29 6.23
N LEU A 410 16.84 18.28 6.28
CA LEU A 410 18.29 18.12 6.39
C LEU A 410 18.68 18.56 7.80
N ARG A 411 19.95 18.88 8.05
CA ARG A 411 20.31 19.77 9.17
C ARG A 411 19.44 21.03 9.23
N TRP A 412 18.99 21.50 8.08
CA TRP A 412 18.08 22.63 7.92
C TRP A 412 16.72 22.16 7.40
N LEU A 413 15.65 22.82 7.84
CA LEU A 413 14.31 22.54 7.33
C LEU A 413 14.04 23.32 6.04
N TYR A 414 13.67 22.60 4.99
CA TYR A 414 13.13 23.14 3.74
C TYR A 414 11.67 22.75 3.62
N GLN A 415 10.81 23.74 3.42
CA GLN A 415 9.40 23.51 3.15
C GLN A 415 9.19 23.36 1.64
N ASN A 416 8.21 22.56 1.27
CA ASN A 416 7.74 22.48 -0.10
C ASN A 416 6.66 23.55 -0.34
N ASP A 417 6.75 24.21 -1.49
CA ASP A 417 5.89 25.35 -1.84
C ASP A 417 4.89 24.97 -2.96
N LEU A 418 4.74 23.67 -3.26
CA LEU A 418 3.75 23.17 -4.22
C LEU A 418 2.34 23.60 -3.79
N TYR A 419 2.05 23.54 -2.50
CA TYR A 419 0.77 23.89 -1.88
C TYR A 419 0.87 25.03 -0.87
N GLY A 420 1.38 26.19 -1.28
CA GLY A 420 1.44 27.37 -0.41
C GLY A 420 0.09 27.79 0.26
N PRO A 421 0.11 28.73 1.23
CA PRO A 421 -1.02 29.02 2.13
C PRO A 421 -2.31 29.51 1.45
N ASP A 422 -2.22 29.99 0.21
CA ASP A 422 -3.36 30.43 -0.60
C ASP A 422 -3.91 29.34 -1.55
N THR A 423 -3.29 28.16 -1.57
CA THR A 423 -3.72 27.02 -2.39
C THR A 423 -5.07 26.54 -1.91
N ALA A 424 -6.08 26.70 -2.77
CA ALA A 424 -7.43 26.26 -2.44
C ALA A 424 -7.45 24.74 -2.17
N PRO A 425 -8.17 24.26 -1.15
CA PRO A 425 -8.19 22.85 -0.79
C PRO A 425 -8.57 21.92 -1.93
N GLU A 426 -9.48 22.35 -2.80
CA GLU A 426 -9.89 21.63 -4.00
C GLU A 426 -8.79 21.48 -5.07
N ASN A 427 -7.65 22.19 -4.93
CA ASN A 427 -6.51 22.07 -5.82
C ASN A 427 -5.39 21.21 -5.22
N LYS A 428 -5.43 20.96 -3.91
CA LYS A 428 -4.54 19.98 -3.28
C LYS A 428 -4.96 18.60 -3.78
N ARG A 429 -4.03 17.71 -4.09
CA ARG A 429 -4.30 16.35 -4.63
C ARG A 429 -3.74 15.23 -3.76
N HIS A 430 -3.22 15.60 -2.60
CA HIS A 430 -2.66 14.66 -1.66
C HIS A 430 -3.73 13.79 -1.00
N LEU A 431 -3.30 12.60 -0.60
CA LEU A 431 -3.96 11.69 0.32
C LEU A 431 -2.89 11.22 1.31
N ARG A 432 -3.16 11.32 2.60
CA ARG A 432 -2.28 10.78 3.65
C ARG A 432 -2.86 9.47 4.17
N VAL A 433 -2.03 8.45 4.33
CA VAL A 433 -2.45 7.14 4.83
C VAL A 433 -1.55 6.71 5.98
N ARG A 434 -2.14 6.50 7.15
CA ARG A 434 -1.45 5.97 8.32
C ARG A 434 -1.84 4.52 8.54
N VAL A 435 -0.88 3.63 8.72
CA VAL A 435 -1.12 2.19 8.91
C VAL A 435 -0.65 1.76 10.28
N VAL A 436 -1.56 1.21 11.08
CA VAL A 436 -1.31 0.99 12.52
C VAL A 436 -1.86 -0.33 13.02
N GLN A 437 -1.30 -0.81 14.13
CA GLN A 437 -1.79 -1.97 14.86
C GLN A 437 -2.96 -1.58 15.79
N ASP A 438 -3.85 -2.52 16.10
CA ASP A 438 -4.80 -2.34 17.19
C ASP A 438 -4.22 -2.91 18.48
N SER A 439 -3.79 -2.03 19.39
CA SER A 439 -3.47 -2.43 20.75
C SER A 439 -4.72 -2.36 21.63
N THR A 440 -5.02 -3.45 22.34
CA THR A 440 -6.02 -3.42 23.43
C THR A 440 -5.49 -2.68 24.66
N LEU A 441 -4.17 -2.52 24.75
CA LEU A 441 -3.50 -1.79 25.83
C LEU A 441 -3.54 -0.29 25.55
N VAL A 442 -3.43 0.12 24.28
CA VAL A 442 -3.34 1.52 23.85
C VAL A 442 -4.17 1.77 22.58
N PRO A 443 -5.47 2.11 22.72
CA PRO A 443 -6.38 2.24 21.58
C PRO A 443 -6.21 3.54 20.78
N THR A 444 -5.02 4.15 20.76
CA THR A 444 -4.77 5.43 20.09
C THR A 444 -4.39 5.29 18.62
N GLY A 445 -3.84 4.14 18.20
CA GLY A 445 -3.37 3.94 16.82
C GLY A 445 -2.09 4.70 16.55
N LEU A 446 -1.12 4.54 17.45
CA LEU A 446 0.21 5.15 17.37
C LEU A 446 1.28 4.10 17.03
N GLU A 447 0.90 2.82 17.07
CA GLU A 447 1.74 1.67 16.78
C GLU A 447 1.83 1.46 15.26
N THR A 448 2.86 2.02 14.64
CA THR A 448 3.12 1.90 13.20
C THR A 448 3.38 0.47 12.77
N GLU A 449 2.76 0.04 11.68
CA GLU A 449 2.93 -1.30 11.09
C GLU A 449 3.99 -1.26 9.98
N PHE A 450 5.26 -1.34 10.37
CA PHE A 450 6.37 -1.38 9.42
C PHE A 450 6.31 -2.64 8.52
N GLY A 451 6.62 -2.45 7.24
CA GLY A 451 6.50 -3.47 6.20
C GLY A 451 5.13 -3.54 5.53
N ALA A 452 4.11 -2.86 6.07
CA ALA A 452 2.80 -2.82 5.43
C ALA A 452 2.82 -2.12 4.07
N SER A 453 2.04 -2.65 3.14
CA SER A 453 1.92 -2.13 1.78
C SER A 453 0.57 -1.47 1.56
N VAL A 454 0.58 -0.24 1.05
CA VAL A 454 -0.63 0.53 0.76
C VAL A 454 -0.77 0.73 -0.74
N GLU A 455 -1.93 0.40 -1.30
CA GLU A 455 -2.25 0.65 -2.71
C GLU A 455 -3.48 1.54 -2.85
N VAL A 456 -3.34 2.63 -3.62
CA VAL A 456 -4.42 3.52 -4.02
C VAL A 456 -4.80 3.23 -5.48
N ARG A 457 -6.04 2.78 -5.70
CA ARG A 457 -6.56 2.50 -7.05
C ARG A 457 -7.51 3.59 -7.50
N VAL A 458 -7.02 4.46 -8.37
CA VAL A 458 -7.81 5.54 -8.95
C VAL A 458 -8.71 4.98 -10.06
N TYR A 459 -10.01 5.27 -9.97
CA TYR A 459 -10.98 4.85 -10.98
C TYR A 459 -10.65 5.54 -12.31
N GLY A 460 -10.54 4.74 -13.38
CA GLY A 460 -10.13 5.21 -14.71
C GLY A 460 -8.68 4.89 -15.09
N GLU A 461 -7.84 4.47 -14.13
CA GLU A 461 -6.43 4.11 -14.37
C GLU A 461 -6.13 2.60 -14.27
N GLU A 462 -7.17 1.76 -14.30
CA GLU A 462 -7.16 0.29 -14.08
C GLU A 462 -6.25 -0.54 -15.03
N GLY A 463 -5.53 0.09 -15.95
CA GLY A 463 -4.67 -0.56 -16.94
C GLY A 463 -3.23 -0.80 -16.51
N PHE A 464 -2.56 0.19 -15.89
CA PHE A 464 -1.11 0.13 -15.63
C PHE A 464 -0.58 0.99 -14.48
N ARG A 465 -1.38 1.84 -13.82
CA ARG A 465 -0.87 2.70 -12.76
C ARG A 465 -1.37 2.22 -11.42
N ARG A 466 -0.51 1.47 -10.73
CA ARG A 466 -0.70 1.05 -9.34
C ARG A 466 0.15 1.97 -8.48
N ARG A 467 -0.49 2.78 -7.63
CA ARG A 467 0.22 3.63 -6.68
C ARG A 467 0.40 2.85 -5.40
N LYS A 468 1.58 2.27 -5.25
CA LYS A 468 1.93 1.42 -4.13
C LYS A 468 3.06 2.04 -3.33
N GLN A 469 2.90 2.10 -2.01
CA GLN A 469 3.93 2.59 -1.08
C GLN A 469 4.11 1.60 0.07
N LEU A 470 5.31 1.61 0.65
CA LEU A 470 5.73 0.74 1.74
C LEU A 470 5.92 1.58 3.00
N VAL A 471 5.32 1.16 4.11
CA VAL A 471 5.60 1.75 5.42
C VAL A 471 6.96 1.26 5.89
N SER A 472 7.97 2.13 5.88
CA SER A 472 9.35 1.75 6.16
C SER A 472 9.88 2.38 7.45
N SER A 473 10.71 1.64 8.18
CA SER A 473 11.45 2.13 9.35
C SER A 473 12.82 2.75 8.98
N SER A 474 13.19 2.67 7.70
CA SER A 474 14.40 3.28 7.13
C SER A 474 14.12 3.80 5.71
N SER A 475 14.89 4.78 5.23
CA SER A 475 14.70 5.32 3.87
C SER A 475 16.05 5.67 3.23
N GLY A 476 16.70 4.70 2.59
CA GLY A 476 18.02 4.93 2.00
C GLY A 476 19.15 4.75 3.02
N TYR A 477 19.74 5.85 3.49
CA TYR A 477 20.96 5.86 4.31
C TYR A 477 20.84 6.77 5.53
N LEU A 478 21.00 6.22 6.74
CA LEU A 478 21.00 6.96 8.02
C LEU A 478 19.79 7.88 8.24
N ASN A 479 18.63 7.54 7.69
CA ASN A 479 17.44 8.35 7.85
C ASN A 479 16.16 7.51 7.81
N GLN A 480 15.09 8.12 8.30
CA GLN A 480 13.74 7.59 8.26
C GLN A 480 12.82 8.73 7.80
N ASN A 481 12.20 8.55 6.63
CA ASN A 481 11.11 9.40 6.18
C ASN A 481 9.90 9.22 7.11
N GLU A 482 8.94 10.14 7.03
CA GLU A 482 7.67 10.00 7.75
C GLU A 482 6.99 8.65 7.40
N TYR A 483 6.52 7.93 8.41
CA TYR A 483 5.82 6.64 8.20
C TYR A 483 4.35 6.81 7.79
N THR A 484 3.77 8.01 7.95
CA THR A 484 2.52 8.37 7.29
C THR A 484 2.81 8.56 5.81
N LEU A 485 2.13 7.79 4.96
CA LEU A 485 2.39 7.77 3.53
C LEU A 485 1.61 8.88 2.84
N THR A 486 2.30 9.72 2.07
CA THR A 486 1.68 10.76 1.25
C THR A 486 1.62 10.31 -0.22
N PHE A 487 0.42 10.28 -0.77
CA PHE A 487 0.15 9.97 -2.18
C PHE A 487 -0.34 11.21 -2.89
N GLN A 488 0.23 11.53 -4.05
CA GLN A 488 -0.34 12.55 -4.94
C GLN A 488 -1.18 11.87 -6.01
N LEU A 489 -2.45 12.27 -6.07
CA LEU A 489 -3.40 11.68 -6.99
C LEU A 489 -3.45 12.48 -8.31
N PRO A 490 -3.88 11.86 -9.42
CA PRO A 490 -3.93 12.49 -10.74
C PRO A 490 -4.60 13.86 -10.77
N GLU A 491 -4.20 14.68 -11.75
CA GLU A 491 -4.66 16.06 -11.94
C GLU A 491 -6.14 16.18 -12.35
N ASP A 492 -6.85 15.07 -12.55
CA ASP A 492 -8.29 15.09 -12.79
C ASP A 492 -8.95 15.95 -11.71
N ALA A 493 -9.88 16.83 -12.12
CA ALA A 493 -10.53 17.77 -11.22
C ALA A 493 -10.90 17.05 -9.92
N VAL A 494 -10.31 17.48 -8.79
CA VAL A 494 -10.44 16.82 -7.47
C VAL A 494 -11.91 16.50 -7.16
N SER A 495 -12.82 17.36 -7.62
CA SER A 495 -14.25 17.09 -7.79
C SER A 495 -14.50 15.89 -8.73
N GLY A 496 -14.81 14.74 -8.14
CA GLY A 496 -15.11 13.50 -8.87
C GLY A 496 -13.92 12.55 -9.03
N LEU A 497 -12.74 12.89 -8.51
CA LEU A 497 -11.64 11.94 -8.37
C LEU A 497 -12.04 10.90 -7.33
N ARG A 498 -12.20 9.65 -7.78
CA ARG A 498 -12.59 8.53 -6.94
C ARG A 498 -11.55 7.44 -6.93
N PHE A 499 -11.41 6.78 -5.79
CA PHE A 499 -10.45 5.69 -5.61
C PHE A 499 -10.93 4.65 -4.60
N ASP A 500 -10.34 3.46 -4.69
CA ASP A 500 -10.34 2.47 -3.62
C ASP A 500 -9.00 2.50 -2.89
N LEU A 501 -9.01 2.24 -1.58
CA LEU A 501 -7.82 2.04 -0.76
C LEU A 501 -7.73 0.58 -0.32
N SER A 502 -6.54 -0.01 -0.40
CA SER A 502 -6.24 -1.31 0.19
C SER A 502 -4.91 -1.31 0.91
N VAL A 503 -4.87 -1.99 2.06
CA VAL A 503 -3.67 -2.16 2.88
C VAL A 503 -3.42 -3.64 3.09
N ASP A 504 -2.22 -4.10 2.73
CA ASP A 504 -1.71 -5.43 3.00
C ASP A 504 -0.76 -5.38 4.18
N PHE A 505 -1.19 -5.97 5.30
CA PHE A 505 -0.42 -6.08 6.52
C PHE A 505 0.45 -7.33 6.47
N PRO A 506 1.74 -7.25 6.83
CA PRO A 506 2.64 -8.39 6.83
C PRO A 506 2.11 -9.55 7.66
N GLY A 507 2.47 -10.76 7.25
CA GLY A 507 2.19 -12.00 7.96
C GLY A 507 3.29 -13.02 7.73
N LEU A 508 2.92 -14.29 7.74
CA LEU A 508 3.84 -15.41 7.50
C LEU A 508 3.50 -16.09 6.19
N GLN A 509 4.46 -16.77 5.56
CA GLN A 509 4.19 -17.61 4.39
C GLN A 509 2.99 -18.57 4.60
N SER A 510 2.87 -19.13 5.81
CA SER A 510 1.81 -20.11 6.14
C SER A 510 0.41 -19.51 6.23
N THR A 511 0.30 -18.23 6.57
CA THR A 511 -0.96 -17.49 6.73
C THR A 511 -1.20 -16.48 5.61
N SER A 512 -0.19 -16.23 4.78
CA SER A 512 -0.07 -15.07 3.90
C SER A 512 -0.21 -13.75 4.68
N PHE A 513 -0.48 -12.67 3.95
CA PHE A 513 -0.78 -11.35 4.53
C PHE A 513 -2.27 -11.17 4.84
N ARG A 514 -2.56 -10.15 5.65
CA ARG A 514 -3.92 -9.71 5.98
C ARG A 514 -4.26 -8.47 5.16
N ARG A 515 -5.35 -8.51 4.38
CA ARG A 515 -5.78 -7.37 3.54
C ARG A 515 -6.99 -6.65 4.13
N VAL A 516 -6.84 -5.35 4.39
CA VAL A 516 -7.94 -4.45 4.70
C VAL A 516 -8.27 -3.61 3.47
N ASP A 517 -9.44 -3.84 2.88
CA ASP A 517 -9.96 -3.11 1.74
C ASP A 517 -11.49 -2.88 1.90
N LYS A 518 -12.14 -2.36 0.85
CA LYS A 518 -13.59 -2.10 0.85
C LYS A 518 -14.48 -3.28 1.22
N PHE A 519 -14.01 -4.51 1.00
CA PHE A 519 -14.80 -5.68 1.37
C PHE A 519 -14.67 -5.98 2.86
N VAL A 520 -13.55 -5.67 3.52
CA VAL A 520 -13.45 -5.71 4.98
C VAL A 520 -14.25 -4.53 5.56
N ASN A 521 -13.84 -3.31 5.21
CA ASN A 521 -14.49 -2.08 5.64
C ASN A 521 -14.95 -1.25 4.43
N PRO A 522 -16.28 -1.16 4.16
CA PRO A 522 -16.82 -0.42 3.02
C PRO A 522 -16.44 1.05 2.95
N ALA A 523 -15.94 1.63 4.05
CA ALA A 523 -15.38 2.97 4.09
C ALA A 523 -14.22 3.18 3.11
N LEU A 524 -13.50 2.13 2.73
CA LEU A 524 -12.33 2.20 1.85
C LEU A 524 -12.68 2.08 0.36
N GLY A 525 -13.96 2.03 0.02
CA GLY A 525 -14.44 1.86 -1.35
C GLY A 525 -15.00 3.13 -1.95
N HIS A 526 -14.66 3.41 -3.21
CA HIS A 526 -15.24 4.48 -4.02
C HIS A 526 -15.15 5.88 -3.37
N LEU A 527 -14.14 6.09 -2.53
CA LEU A 527 -13.85 7.32 -1.81
C LEU A 527 -13.71 8.48 -2.80
N GLU A 528 -14.28 9.64 -2.45
CA GLU A 528 -14.10 10.86 -3.23
C GLU A 528 -13.10 11.77 -2.52
N LEU A 529 -12.04 12.18 -3.22
CA LEU A 529 -10.97 12.99 -2.61
C LEU A 529 -11.50 14.30 -2.04
N ALA A 530 -12.39 14.97 -2.77
CA ALA A 530 -13.03 16.21 -2.32
C ALA A 530 -13.91 16.05 -1.07
N ALA A 531 -14.32 14.82 -0.74
CA ALA A 531 -15.09 14.52 0.45
C ALA A 531 -14.19 14.32 1.69
N LEU A 532 -12.88 14.12 1.50
CA LEU A 532 -11.93 13.80 2.55
C LEU A 532 -11.41 15.02 3.35
N GLY A 533 -12.28 15.95 3.74
CA GLY A 533 -11.87 17.05 4.62
C GLY A 533 -10.68 17.87 4.09
N GLN A 534 -9.95 18.51 5.01
CA GLN A 534 -8.75 19.31 4.69
C GLN A 534 -7.46 18.54 4.96
N ASP A 535 -7.50 17.72 6.01
CA ASP A 535 -6.47 16.80 6.49
C ASP A 535 -6.20 15.65 5.52
N ARG A 536 -7.24 15.18 4.81
CA ARG A 536 -7.18 14.06 3.84
C ARG A 536 -6.37 12.87 4.33
N GLU A 537 -6.43 12.61 5.63
CA GLU A 537 -5.74 11.50 6.26
C GLU A 537 -6.74 10.37 6.54
N ILE A 538 -6.34 9.15 6.18
CA ILE A 538 -7.06 7.93 6.52
C ILE A 538 -6.12 7.04 7.34
N THR A 539 -6.51 6.72 8.58
CA THR A 539 -5.83 5.71 9.39
C THR A 539 -6.51 4.35 9.18
N VAL A 540 -5.74 3.35 8.79
CA VAL A 540 -6.20 1.97 8.62
C VAL A 540 -5.54 1.09 9.66
N PHE A 541 -6.36 0.43 10.47
CA PHE A 541 -5.89 -0.44 11.53
C PHE A 541 -5.85 -1.90 11.08
N ARG A 542 -4.91 -2.70 11.60
CA ARG A 542 -4.78 -4.14 11.29
C ARG A 542 -6.09 -4.92 11.48
N SER A 543 -6.91 -4.58 12.48
CA SER A 543 -8.24 -5.18 12.73
C SER A 543 -9.24 -5.00 11.60
N GLY A 544 -9.02 -4.01 10.73
CA GLY A 544 -9.96 -3.53 9.73
C GLY A 544 -10.76 -2.30 10.15
N LYS A 545 -10.57 -1.78 11.37
CA LYS A 545 -11.08 -0.48 11.78
C LYS A 545 -10.46 0.62 10.90
N VAL A 546 -11.25 1.62 10.54
CA VAL A 546 -10.81 2.77 9.75
C VAL A 546 -11.17 4.05 10.50
N ARG A 547 -10.23 4.99 10.57
CA ARG A 547 -10.45 6.34 11.09
C ARG A 547 -10.25 7.35 9.97
N MET A 548 -11.23 8.22 9.77
CA MET A 548 -11.17 9.35 8.82
C MET A 548 -11.95 10.53 9.38
N HIS A 549 -11.39 11.75 9.37
CA HIS A 549 -12.01 12.96 9.96
C HIS A 549 -12.51 12.78 11.39
N GLY A 550 -11.73 12.08 12.22
CA GLY A 550 -12.11 11.78 13.61
C GLY A 550 -13.29 10.81 13.76
N CYS A 551 -13.68 10.12 12.69
CA CYS A 551 -14.75 9.14 12.68
C CYS A 551 -14.17 7.73 12.71
N ASP A 552 -14.38 7.03 13.82
CA ASP A 552 -14.01 5.63 13.96
C ASP A 552 -15.10 4.72 13.37
N LEU A 553 -14.70 3.92 12.40
CA LEU A 553 -15.55 3.04 11.61
C LEU A 553 -15.04 1.61 11.81
N GLU A 554 -15.68 0.87 12.72
CA GLU A 554 -15.32 -0.51 13.03
C GLU A 554 -15.49 -1.43 11.81
N ALA A 555 -14.62 -2.44 11.71
CA ALA A 555 -14.84 -3.54 10.79
C ALA A 555 -16.08 -4.33 11.24
N PRO A 556 -17.09 -4.55 10.38
CA PRO A 556 -18.25 -5.36 10.74
C PRO A 556 -17.85 -6.82 11.01
N ASP A 557 -18.32 -7.39 12.13
CA ASP A 557 -17.95 -8.69 12.76
C ASP A 557 -17.92 -9.97 11.90
N ALA A 558 -18.21 -9.90 10.59
CA ALA A 558 -18.46 -11.06 9.73
C ALA A 558 -17.42 -11.31 8.63
N ARG A 559 -16.28 -10.61 8.60
CA ARG A 559 -15.32 -10.72 7.48
C ARG A 559 -13.90 -10.92 7.95
N SER A 560 -13.30 -12.00 7.47
CA SER A 560 -11.87 -12.19 7.61
C SER A 560 -11.15 -11.27 6.63
N ALA A 561 -10.18 -10.53 7.15
CA ALA A 561 -9.16 -9.87 6.35
C ALA A 561 -8.03 -10.86 5.98
N ASP A 562 -8.05 -12.07 6.54
CA ASP A 562 -7.10 -13.13 6.19
C ASP A 562 -7.47 -13.72 4.84
N LEU A 563 -6.45 -13.87 3.99
CA LEU A 563 -6.61 -14.43 2.65
C LEU A 563 -5.87 -15.77 2.54
N ILE A 564 -6.63 -16.82 2.23
CA ILE A 564 -6.07 -18.15 1.97
C ILE A 564 -5.57 -18.20 0.53
N THR A 565 -4.27 -18.43 0.35
CA THR A 565 -3.66 -18.62 -0.97
C THR A 565 -3.81 -20.07 -1.43
N SER A 566 -4.46 -20.27 -2.58
CA SER A 566 -4.99 -21.57 -3.03
C SER A 566 -3.95 -22.70 -3.15
N THR A 567 -2.68 -22.37 -3.40
CA THR A 567 -1.60 -23.34 -3.66
C THR A 567 -0.36 -23.11 -2.79
N HIS A 568 -0.51 -22.42 -1.66
CA HIS A 568 0.61 -21.91 -0.85
C HIS A 568 1.56 -21.00 -1.65
N GLY A 569 1.01 -20.26 -2.62
CA GLY A 569 1.75 -19.38 -3.51
C GLY A 569 2.08 -20.00 -4.86
N LEU A 570 2.94 -19.30 -5.59
CA LEU A 570 3.52 -19.71 -6.87
C LEU A 570 5.01 -20.02 -6.68
N ILE A 571 5.69 -20.55 -7.71
CA ILE A 571 7.09 -20.96 -7.61
C ILE A 571 7.96 -19.77 -7.19
N ARG A 572 8.69 -19.93 -6.09
CA ARG A 572 9.63 -18.94 -5.60
C ARG A 572 11.05 -19.24 -6.07
N PRO A 573 11.94 -18.23 -6.15
CA PRO A 573 13.36 -18.49 -6.33
C PRO A 573 13.90 -19.38 -5.21
N SER A 574 14.95 -20.13 -5.52
CA SER A 574 15.77 -20.82 -4.53
C SER A 574 17.08 -20.06 -4.36
N PRO A 575 17.84 -20.26 -3.26
CA PRO A 575 19.04 -19.48 -2.96
C PRO A 575 20.06 -19.36 -4.10
N ASN A 576 20.17 -20.37 -4.97
CA ASN A 576 21.16 -20.41 -6.05
C ASN A 576 20.55 -20.54 -7.45
N GLN A 577 19.23 -20.39 -7.58
CA GLN A 577 18.55 -20.60 -8.83
C GLN A 577 17.20 -19.88 -8.85
N ALA A 578 17.07 -18.91 -9.74
CA ALA A 578 15.84 -18.25 -10.12
C ALA A 578 14.86 -19.26 -10.74
N PRO A 579 13.54 -19.01 -10.67
CA PRO A 579 12.60 -19.83 -11.40
C PRO A 579 12.84 -19.65 -12.91
N PRO A 580 12.49 -20.64 -13.75
CA PRO A 580 12.66 -20.52 -15.20
C PRO A 580 11.86 -19.35 -15.76
N ASP A 581 12.28 -18.72 -16.85
CA ASP A 581 11.48 -17.68 -17.50
C ASP A 581 10.12 -18.22 -18.00
N PRO A 582 9.05 -17.41 -18.01
CA PRO A 582 7.78 -17.76 -18.65
C PRO A 582 7.97 -18.13 -20.13
N VAL A 583 7.43 -19.26 -20.54
CA VAL A 583 7.57 -19.76 -21.92
C VAL A 583 6.38 -19.29 -22.76
N VAL A 584 6.65 -18.85 -23.98
CA VAL A 584 5.62 -18.42 -24.94
C VAL A 584 4.60 -19.53 -25.18
N ALA A 585 3.33 -19.17 -25.03
CA ALA A 585 2.19 -20.04 -25.27
C ALA A 585 2.13 -20.50 -26.74
N SER A 586 1.78 -21.76 -26.93
CA SER A 586 1.70 -22.36 -28.26
C SER A 586 0.41 -21.96 -29.00
N ARG A 587 0.40 -22.00 -30.35
CA ARG A 587 -0.83 -21.82 -31.16
C ARG A 587 -1.48 -23.18 -31.49
N PRO A 588 -2.83 -23.31 -31.57
CA PRO A 588 -3.88 -22.30 -31.29
C PRO A 588 -3.91 -21.83 -29.82
N PRO A 589 -4.60 -20.71 -29.49
CA PRO A 589 -4.56 -20.07 -28.16
C PRO A 589 -4.59 -21.05 -27.00
N GLU A 590 -3.67 -20.88 -26.06
CA GLU A 590 -3.45 -21.76 -24.92
C GLU A 590 -4.06 -21.14 -23.67
N PHE A 591 -4.81 -21.94 -22.92
CA PHE A 591 -5.39 -21.58 -21.64
C PHE A 591 -4.71 -22.36 -20.53
N VAL A 592 -4.42 -21.67 -19.44
CA VAL A 592 -3.94 -22.27 -18.20
C VAL A 592 -4.89 -21.95 -17.06
N GLY A 593 -4.89 -22.78 -16.02
CA GLY A 593 -5.86 -22.63 -14.95
C GLY A 593 -5.59 -23.43 -13.70
N ILE A 594 -6.51 -23.32 -12.77
CA ILE A 594 -6.66 -24.21 -11.61
C ILE A 594 -8.09 -24.69 -11.49
N GLU A 595 -8.26 -25.86 -10.89
CA GLU A 595 -9.56 -26.35 -10.44
C GLU A 595 -9.68 -26.23 -8.92
N ILE A 596 -10.80 -25.66 -8.47
CA ILE A 596 -11.15 -25.52 -7.06
C ILE A 596 -12.40 -26.36 -6.80
N ASP A 597 -12.26 -27.37 -5.95
CA ASP A 597 -13.35 -28.19 -5.43
C ASP A 597 -13.86 -27.58 -4.10
N THR A 598 -15.12 -27.19 -4.07
CA THR A 598 -15.80 -26.58 -2.91
C THR A 598 -16.77 -27.54 -2.22
N ASN A 599 -16.64 -28.85 -2.42
CA ASN A 599 -17.49 -29.86 -1.81
C ASN A 599 -17.45 -29.86 -0.28
N SER A 600 -16.32 -29.43 0.30
CA SER A 600 -16.15 -29.34 1.75
C SER A 600 -16.57 -27.98 2.32
N ALA A 601 -16.91 -27.00 1.47
CA ALA A 601 -17.30 -25.68 1.92
C ALA A 601 -18.69 -25.75 2.57
N THR A 602 -18.87 -25.01 3.67
CA THR A 602 -20.19 -24.81 4.29
C THR A 602 -20.79 -23.45 3.97
N THR A 603 -19.94 -22.50 3.56
CA THR A 603 -20.27 -21.14 3.16
C THR A 603 -19.67 -20.88 1.77
N PRO A 604 -20.22 -19.95 0.98
CA PRO A 604 -19.58 -19.55 -0.27
C PRO A 604 -18.14 -19.08 -0.03
N LEU A 605 -17.28 -19.23 -1.03
CA LEU A 605 -15.92 -18.71 -1.03
C LEU A 605 -15.83 -17.49 -1.92
N GLN A 606 -15.20 -16.43 -1.43
CA GLN A 606 -14.98 -15.20 -2.18
C GLN A 606 -13.55 -15.18 -2.69
N VAL A 607 -13.36 -15.17 -4.01
CA VAL A 607 -12.06 -14.92 -4.62
C VAL A 607 -11.80 -13.42 -4.64
N ARG A 608 -10.65 -13.01 -4.13
CA ARG A 608 -10.26 -11.60 -3.89
C ARG A 608 -9.13 -11.14 -4.80
N GLU A 609 -8.31 -12.07 -5.24
CA GLU A 609 -7.18 -11.79 -6.11
C GLU A 609 -6.77 -13.03 -6.89
N ILE A 610 -6.26 -12.83 -8.09
CA ILE A 610 -5.67 -13.86 -8.93
C ILE A 610 -4.22 -13.48 -9.21
N LEU A 611 -3.30 -14.39 -8.92
CA LEU A 611 -1.89 -14.28 -9.26
C LEU A 611 -1.63 -15.13 -10.50
N ILE A 612 -0.92 -14.58 -11.48
CA ILE A 612 -0.61 -15.28 -12.74
C ILE A 612 0.90 -15.38 -12.85
N ASP A 613 1.39 -16.57 -13.20
CA ASP A 613 2.79 -16.78 -13.53
C ASP A 613 2.98 -16.82 -15.05
N GLY A 614 3.29 -15.65 -15.61
CA GLY A 614 3.35 -15.34 -17.04
C GLY A 614 2.41 -14.21 -17.44
N PHE A 615 2.34 -13.94 -18.75
CA PHE A 615 1.54 -12.87 -19.31
C PHE A 615 0.18 -13.37 -19.80
N PRO A 616 -0.94 -12.73 -19.44
CA PRO A 616 -2.23 -13.01 -20.04
C PRO A 616 -2.21 -12.59 -21.51
N GLY A 617 -2.81 -13.42 -22.35
CA GLY A 617 -2.98 -13.17 -23.77
C GLY A 617 -4.07 -12.14 -24.06
N THR A 618 -4.19 -11.78 -25.32
CA THR A 618 -5.21 -10.83 -25.77
C THR A 618 -6.62 -11.34 -25.44
N PRO A 619 -7.54 -10.46 -25.02
CA PRO A 619 -8.93 -10.85 -24.78
C PRO A 619 -9.54 -11.60 -25.96
N MET A 620 -10.32 -12.64 -25.67
CA MET A 620 -11.01 -13.47 -26.64
C MET A 620 -12.52 -13.38 -26.45
N LYS A 621 -13.29 -13.70 -27.49
CA LYS A 621 -14.75 -13.68 -27.44
C LYS A 621 -15.30 -14.81 -26.56
N THR A 622 -16.12 -14.46 -25.57
CA THR A 622 -16.78 -15.36 -24.62
C THR A 622 -18.32 -15.22 -24.69
N ARG A 623 -19.06 -15.87 -23.77
CA ARG A 623 -20.51 -15.70 -23.68
C ARG A 623 -20.90 -14.31 -23.16
N HIS A 624 -20.05 -13.69 -22.35
CA HIS A 624 -20.33 -12.43 -21.65
C HIS A 624 -19.54 -11.23 -22.19
N GLY A 625 -18.77 -11.41 -23.27
CA GLY A 625 -18.00 -10.34 -23.90
C GLY A 625 -16.58 -10.76 -24.24
N MET A 626 -15.71 -9.79 -24.47
CA MET A 626 -14.28 -10.05 -24.63
C MET A 626 -13.65 -10.23 -23.23
N ALA A 627 -12.84 -11.27 -23.04
CA ALA A 627 -12.14 -11.53 -21.77
C ALA A 627 -10.91 -12.41 -22.00
N ASN A 628 -9.90 -12.27 -21.15
CA ASN A 628 -8.78 -13.21 -21.05
C ASN A 628 -8.80 -14.02 -19.76
N PHE A 629 -9.53 -13.57 -18.73
CA PHE A 629 -9.84 -14.36 -17.53
C PHE A 629 -11.25 -14.89 -17.56
N LEU A 630 -11.43 -16.16 -17.22
CA LEU A 630 -12.70 -16.87 -17.25
C LEU A 630 -12.85 -17.74 -16.01
N VAL A 631 -14.03 -17.72 -15.40
CA VAL A 631 -14.43 -18.63 -14.33
C VAL A 631 -15.62 -19.47 -14.78
N TRP A 632 -15.48 -20.78 -14.64
CA TRP A 632 -16.48 -21.77 -15.03
C TRP A 632 -16.90 -22.61 -13.84
N ASP A 633 -18.21 -22.74 -13.61
CA ASP A 633 -18.78 -23.86 -12.86
C ASP A 633 -18.87 -25.06 -13.81
N VAL A 634 -18.11 -26.11 -13.50
CA VAL A 634 -18.03 -27.35 -14.29
C VAL A 634 -18.63 -28.56 -13.55
N THR A 635 -19.40 -28.31 -12.48
CA THR A 635 -20.04 -29.34 -11.66
C THR A 635 -20.91 -30.28 -12.51
N ASP A 636 -21.68 -29.73 -13.45
CA ASP A 636 -22.31 -30.50 -14.52
C ASP A 636 -21.49 -30.36 -15.82
N PRO A 637 -20.64 -31.35 -16.16
CA PRO A 637 -19.80 -31.27 -17.35
C PRO A 637 -20.60 -31.27 -18.66
N LEU A 638 -21.88 -31.66 -18.66
CA LEU A 638 -22.74 -31.57 -19.83
C LEU A 638 -23.31 -30.17 -20.03
N GLN A 639 -23.34 -29.35 -18.97
CA GLN A 639 -23.87 -27.99 -18.98
C GLN A 639 -22.96 -27.01 -18.21
N PRO A 640 -21.70 -26.82 -18.66
CA PRO A 640 -20.80 -25.89 -18.00
C PRO A 640 -21.34 -24.46 -18.06
N GLN A 641 -21.32 -23.80 -16.90
CA GLN A 641 -21.81 -22.45 -16.73
C GLN A 641 -20.63 -21.50 -16.53
N GLN A 642 -20.55 -20.51 -17.40
CA GLN A 642 -19.62 -19.40 -17.19
C GLN A 642 -20.23 -18.48 -16.13
N LEU A 643 -19.45 -18.08 -15.14
CA LEU A 643 -19.94 -17.14 -14.13
C LEU A 643 -20.08 -15.76 -14.79
N PRO A 644 -21.22 -15.06 -14.60
CA PRO A 644 -21.44 -13.75 -15.23
C PRO A 644 -20.33 -12.73 -14.93
N PHE A 645 -19.81 -12.73 -13.70
CA PHE A 645 -18.71 -11.87 -13.25
C PHE A 645 -17.36 -12.56 -13.25
N GLY A 646 -17.34 -13.80 -13.76
CA GLY A 646 -16.16 -14.59 -13.96
C GLY A 646 -15.40 -14.21 -15.23
N THR A 647 -15.81 -13.18 -15.97
CA THR A 647 -15.22 -12.80 -17.24
C THR A 647 -14.76 -11.36 -17.24
N TRP A 648 -13.46 -11.14 -17.35
CA TRP A 648 -12.92 -9.79 -17.44
C TRP A 648 -11.61 -9.77 -18.24
N GLN A 649 -11.16 -8.56 -18.52
CA GLN A 649 -9.95 -8.27 -19.26
C GLN A 649 -8.95 -7.65 -18.30
N ARG A 650 -7.72 -8.16 -18.32
CA ARG A 650 -6.56 -7.50 -17.71
C ARG A 650 -5.38 -7.47 -18.66
N GLN A 651 -4.51 -6.51 -18.45
CA GLN A 651 -3.21 -6.46 -19.09
C GLN A 651 -2.20 -6.55 -17.97
N SER A 652 -1.23 -7.44 -18.10
CA SER A 652 -0.07 -7.40 -17.22
C SER A 652 0.96 -6.47 -17.83
N HIS A 653 1.67 -5.77 -16.96
CA HIS A 653 2.82 -5.01 -17.40
C HIS A 653 3.89 -5.96 -17.96
N GLY A 654 4.56 -5.54 -19.04
CA GLY A 654 5.33 -6.46 -19.90
C GLY A 654 6.66 -6.95 -19.33
N ARG A 655 7.03 -6.52 -18.12
CA ARG A 655 8.32 -6.79 -17.47
C ARG A 655 8.17 -7.64 -16.20
N ASN A 656 6.97 -7.71 -15.63
CA ASN A 656 6.65 -8.58 -14.51
C ASN A 656 6.31 -9.97 -15.02
N PHE A 657 7.14 -10.94 -14.67
CA PHE A 657 6.84 -12.34 -14.93
C PHE A 657 5.67 -12.84 -14.11
N ARG A 658 5.39 -12.21 -12.97
CA ARG A 658 4.19 -12.46 -12.17
C ARG A 658 3.46 -11.15 -11.93
N SER A 659 2.13 -11.21 -12.04
CA SER A 659 1.26 -10.08 -11.72
C SER A 659 0.09 -10.57 -10.87
N SER A 660 -0.50 -9.65 -10.12
CA SER A 660 -1.68 -9.91 -9.32
C SER A 660 -2.84 -9.02 -9.74
N GLU A 661 -4.04 -9.59 -9.71
CA GLU A 661 -5.24 -8.98 -10.27
C GLU A 661 -6.37 -9.04 -9.26
N PHE A 662 -6.79 -7.87 -8.80
CA PHE A 662 -7.92 -7.74 -7.89
C PHE A 662 -9.20 -8.13 -8.60
N CYS A 663 -9.97 -8.97 -7.91
CA CYS A 663 -11.26 -9.42 -8.39
C CYS A 663 -12.19 -9.68 -7.21
N ASN A 664 -13.46 -9.88 -7.54
CA ASN A 664 -14.46 -10.30 -6.58
C ASN A 664 -15.39 -11.25 -7.33
N PHE A 665 -15.52 -12.50 -6.90
CA PHE A 665 -16.60 -13.39 -7.32
C PHE A 665 -16.78 -14.51 -6.31
N LEU A 666 -18.01 -15.03 -6.28
CA LEU A 666 -18.42 -16.04 -5.31
C LEU A 666 -18.45 -17.42 -5.95
N MET A 667 -17.88 -18.38 -5.23
CA MET A 667 -17.96 -19.81 -5.50
C MET A 667 -18.90 -20.42 -4.46
N GLN A 668 -19.96 -21.07 -4.93
CA GLN A 668 -20.97 -21.68 -4.08
C GLN A 668 -20.50 -23.04 -3.54
N PRO A 669 -20.90 -23.44 -2.33
CA PRO A 669 -20.61 -24.78 -1.79
C PRO A 669 -21.09 -25.92 -2.68
N GLY A 670 -20.38 -27.06 -2.65
CA GLY A 670 -20.79 -28.28 -3.35
C GLY A 670 -20.57 -28.23 -4.86
N ARG A 671 -19.64 -27.39 -5.33
CA ARG A 671 -19.38 -27.14 -6.74
C ARG A 671 -17.91 -27.35 -7.09
N ILE A 672 -17.66 -27.54 -8.39
CA ILE A 672 -16.32 -27.58 -8.96
C ILE A 672 -16.17 -26.40 -9.90
N TYR A 673 -15.20 -25.54 -9.61
CA TYR A 673 -14.88 -24.37 -10.41
C TYR A 673 -13.56 -24.52 -11.14
N ARG A 674 -13.48 -24.02 -12.38
CA ARG A 674 -12.23 -23.89 -13.13
C ARG A 674 -12.00 -22.41 -13.45
N LEU A 675 -10.94 -21.86 -12.89
CA LEU A 675 -10.48 -20.50 -13.13
C LEU A 675 -9.36 -20.60 -14.16
N VAL A 676 -9.52 -19.94 -15.30
CA VAL A 676 -8.60 -20.06 -16.42
C VAL A 676 -8.27 -18.70 -17.02
N THR A 677 -7.05 -18.57 -17.52
CA THR A 677 -6.62 -17.41 -18.30
C THR A 677 -6.11 -17.85 -19.68
N HIS A 678 -6.46 -17.09 -20.72
CA HIS A 678 -5.75 -17.17 -21.99
C HIS A 678 -4.33 -16.66 -21.74
N ALA A 679 -3.31 -17.48 -22.00
CA ALA A 679 -1.93 -17.14 -21.73
C ALA A 679 -1.19 -16.74 -23.03
N GLN A 680 -0.41 -15.66 -22.97
CA GLN A 680 0.61 -15.32 -23.96
C GLN A 680 1.95 -15.98 -23.61
N SER A 681 2.27 -16.03 -22.32
CA SER A 681 3.35 -16.84 -21.77
C SER A 681 2.91 -17.45 -20.46
N LEU A 682 3.59 -18.50 -20.01
CA LEU A 682 3.22 -19.23 -18.81
C LEU A 682 4.45 -19.87 -18.17
N ARG A 683 4.46 -19.91 -16.85
CA ARG A 683 5.43 -20.64 -16.04
C ARG A 683 4.73 -21.60 -15.10
N ALA A 684 5.18 -22.84 -15.10
CA ALA A 684 4.62 -23.86 -14.22
C ALA A 684 5.19 -23.69 -12.80
N THR A 685 4.29 -23.68 -11.82
CA THR A 685 4.62 -23.87 -10.41
C THR A 685 4.40 -25.33 -10.05
N PRO A 686 5.43 -26.07 -9.61
CA PRO A 686 5.25 -27.42 -9.07
C PRO A 686 4.38 -27.40 -7.82
N ILE A 687 3.43 -28.33 -7.74
CA ILE A 687 2.59 -28.54 -6.55
C ILE A 687 2.52 -30.03 -6.22
N SER A 688 2.11 -30.34 -4.98
CA SER A 688 1.75 -31.70 -4.56
C SER A 688 0.24 -31.77 -4.36
N GLY A 689 -0.51 -31.96 -5.45
CA GLY A 689 -1.96 -31.98 -5.44
C GLY A 689 -2.58 -33.35 -5.07
N PRO A 690 -3.80 -33.36 -4.49
CA PRO A 690 -4.62 -32.21 -4.14
C PRO A 690 -4.15 -31.47 -2.88
N VAL A 691 -4.25 -30.13 -2.89
CA VAL A 691 -3.98 -29.28 -1.73
C VAL A 691 -5.29 -29.00 -1.01
N HIS A 692 -5.40 -29.38 0.27
CA HIS A 692 -6.62 -29.26 1.06
C HIS A 692 -6.51 -28.10 2.05
N HIS A 693 -7.51 -27.21 2.03
CA HIS A 693 -7.56 -26.03 2.90
C HIS A 693 -8.66 -26.10 3.96
N GLY A 694 -9.45 -27.17 3.98
CA GLY A 694 -10.64 -27.29 4.83
C GLY A 694 -11.91 -27.05 4.02
N PRO A 695 -12.28 -25.79 3.70
CA PRO A 695 -13.50 -25.51 2.96
C PRO A 695 -13.36 -25.75 1.45
N PHE A 696 -12.15 -25.86 0.91
CA PHE A 696 -11.93 -26.25 -0.48
C PHE A 696 -10.66 -27.07 -0.65
N ALA A 697 -10.53 -27.66 -1.83
CA ALA A 697 -9.31 -28.29 -2.28
C ALA A 697 -8.93 -27.80 -3.69
N VAL A 698 -7.63 -27.66 -3.95
CA VAL A 698 -7.10 -27.48 -5.29
C VAL A 698 -6.67 -28.83 -5.83
N THR A 699 -7.39 -29.32 -6.83
CA THR A 699 -7.18 -30.67 -7.40
C THR A 699 -5.96 -30.74 -8.32
N GLY A 700 -5.62 -29.61 -8.96
CA GLY A 700 -4.50 -29.51 -9.89
C GLY A 700 -4.61 -28.32 -10.83
N GLY A 701 -3.59 -28.13 -11.66
CA GLY A 701 -3.58 -27.14 -12.73
C GLY A 701 -4.27 -27.64 -14.00
N LEU A 702 -4.52 -26.70 -14.90
CA LEU A 702 -5.08 -26.93 -16.22
C LEU A 702 -4.14 -26.35 -17.26
N ARG A 703 -3.98 -27.05 -18.39
CA ARG A 703 -3.35 -26.53 -19.60
C ARG A 703 -4.00 -27.15 -20.83
N TYR A 704 -4.62 -26.33 -21.67
CA TYR A 704 -5.33 -26.80 -22.87
C TYR A 704 -5.34 -25.73 -23.95
N ARG A 705 -5.79 -26.09 -25.16
CA ARG A 705 -5.92 -25.14 -26.27
C ARG A 705 -7.37 -24.95 -26.66
N ASP A 706 -7.76 -23.71 -26.91
CA ASP A 706 -9.13 -23.40 -27.33
C ASP A 706 -9.16 -22.13 -28.20
N SER A 707 -9.70 -22.25 -29.42
CA SER A 707 -9.94 -21.10 -30.29
C SER A 707 -11.33 -20.46 -30.07
N ASN A 708 -12.20 -21.11 -29.29
CA ASN A 708 -13.56 -20.67 -29.02
C ASN A 708 -13.95 -20.92 -27.54
N PRO A 709 -13.39 -20.14 -26.60
CA PRO A 709 -13.63 -20.30 -25.17
C PRO A 709 -15.10 -20.11 -24.78
N ALA A 710 -15.91 -19.43 -25.60
CA ALA A 710 -17.35 -19.26 -25.35
C ALA A 710 -18.13 -20.58 -25.24
N SER A 711 -17.62 -21.68 -25.82
CA SER A 711 -18.31 -22.97 -25.79
C SER A 711 -18.29 -23.65 -24.42
N GLY A 712 -17.23 -23.45 -23.62
CA GLY A 712 -16.99 -24.19 -22.38
C GLY A 712 -16.57 -25.66 -22.58
N ARG A 713 -16.48 -26.16 -23.82
CA ARG A 713 -16.18 -27.57 -24.08
C ARG A 713 -14.74 -27.93 -23.75
N ALA A 714 -13.79 -27.09 -24.18
CA ALA A 714 -12.37 -27.36 -23.98
C ALA A 714 -12.01 -27.35 -22.49
N VAL A 715 -12.48 -26.35 -21.74
CA VAL A 715 -12.25 -26.24 -20.30
C VAL A 715 -12.81 -27.42 -19.52
N VAL A 716 -13.98 -27.97 -19.90
CA VAL A 716 -14.52 -29.20 -19.26
C VAL A 716 -13.67 -30.42 -19.59
N SER A 717 -13.26 -30.57 -20.85
CA SER A 717 -12.48 -31.74 -21.29
C SER A 717 -11.01 -31.71 -20.89
N ALA A 718 -10.51 -30.57 -20.40
CA ALA A 718 -9.11 -30.41 -20.03
C ALA A 718 -8.75 -31.38 -18.89
N ALA A 719 -7.63 -32.08 -19.06
CA ALA A 719 -7.07 -32.93 -18.03
C ALA A 719 -6.47 -32.06 -16.91
N LEU A 720 -6.67 -32.51 -15.67
CA LEU A 720 -6.01 -31.91 -14.52
C LEU A 720 -4.60 -32.44 -14.41
N ASP A 721 -3.68 -31.55 -14.07
CA ASP A 721 -2.32 -31.88 -13.72
C ASP A 721 -2.12 -31.70 -12.20
N PRO A 722 -2.05 -32.78 -11.41
CA PRO A 722 -1.87 -32.67 -9.96
C PRO A 722 -0.45 -32.27 -9.56
N SER A 723 0.48 -32.14 -10.52
CA SER A 723 1.90 -31.86 -10.26
C SER A 723 2.29 -30.40 -10.52
N GLN A 724 1.43 -29.60 -11.16
CA GLN A 724 1.75 -28.22 -11.49
C GLN A 724 0.51 -27.33 -11.67
N VAL A 725 0.66 -26.05 -11.35
CA VAL A 725 -0.29 -24.96 -11.63
C VAL A 725 0.40 -23.82 -12.37
N TYR A 726 -0.36 -22.86 -12.87
CA TYR A 726 0.15 -21.67 -13.59
C TYR A 726 -0.43 -20.36 -13.04
N LEU A 727 -1.40 -20.46 -12.14
CA LEU A 727 -2.02 -19.35 -11.46
C LEU A 727 -2.39 -19.79 -10.04
N SER A 728 -2.44 -18.84 -9.12
CA SER A 728 -2.95 -19.03 -7.77
C SER A 728 -4.01 -17.98 -7.50
N VAL A 729 -4.87 -18.21 -6.52
CA VAL A 729 -5.86 -17.24 -6.09
C VAL A 729 -5.83 -17.04 -4.60
N ARG A 730 -6.18 -15.84 -4.15
CA ARG A 730 -6.40 -15.51 -2.75
C ARG A 730 -7.89 -15.47 -2.47
N LEU A 731 -8.34 -16.24 -1.49
CA LEU A 731 -9.76 -16.36 -1.14
C LEU A 731 -10.02 -16.12 0.34
N SER A 732 -11.25 -15.76 0.65
CA SER A 732 -11.81 -15.74 2.01
C SER A 732 -13.14 -16.50 2.04
N GLU A 733 -13.53 -16.97 3.21
CA GLU A 733 -14.91 -17.42 3.42
C GLU A 733 -15.88 -16.23 3.33
N PHE A 734 -17.03 -16.47 2.72
CA PHE A 734 -18.03 -15.44 2.51
C PHE A 734 -19.27 -15.70 3.38
N ALA A 735 -19.45 -14.89 4.41
CA ALA A 735 -20.63 -14.93 5.27
C ALA A 735 -21.83 -14.14 4.71
N GLY A 736 -21.69 -13.53 3.52
CA GLY A 736 -22.70 -12.68 2.89
C GLY A 736 -22.25 -11.22 2.70
N GLU A 737 -22.96 -10.49 1.83
CA GLU A 737 -22.99 -9.03 1.80
C GLU A 737 -24.29 -8.53 2.46
N PRO A 738 -24.54 -8.79 3.77
CA PRO A 738 -25.68 -8.18 4.42
C PRO A 738 -25.51 -6.67 4.47
N TRP A 739 -26.60 -5.98 4.73
CA TRP A 739 -26.51 -4.61 5.22
C TRP A 739 -25.68 -4.61 6.50
N LYS A 740 -24.65 -3.76 6.50
CA LYS A 740 -23.74 -3.55 7.61
C LYS A 740 -24.17 -2.29 8.35
N ASP A 741 -24.06 -2.31 9.66
CA ASP A 741 -24.22 -1.15 10.51
C ASP A 741 -22.83 -0.56 10.80
N LEU A 742 -22.61 0.70 10.43
CA LEU A 742 -21.40 1.46 10.74
C LEU A 742 -21.58 2.36 11.98
N GLY A 743 -22.73 2.29 12.66
CA GLY A 743 -23.00 3.04 13.87
C GLY A 743 -23.20 4.54 13.63
N GLN A 744 -22.66 5.36 14.54
CA GLN A 744 -22.66 6.83 14.47
C GLN A 744 -24.04 7.51 14.56
N GLY A 745 -24.99 6.92 15.30
CA GLY A 745 -26.28 7.55 15.57
C GLY A 745 -26.26 8.49 16.79
N VAL A 746 -27.26 9.39 16.86
CA VAL A 746 -27.44 10.36 17.93
C VAL A 746 -28.81 10.17 18.57
N ALA A 747 -28.83 10.03 19.90
CA ALA A 747 -30.05 9.80 20.66
C ALA A 747 -30.98 11.01 20.70
N GLY A 748 -32.28 10.73 20.60
CA GLY A 748 -33.38 11.66 20.88
C GLY A 748 -34.25 11.20 22.05
N LEU A 749 -35.53 11.57 22.02
CA LEU A 749 -36.49 11.36 23.11
C LEU A 749 -36.62 9.88 23.50
N LEU A 750 -36.60 9.00 22.50
CA LEU A 750 -36.81 7.55 22.66
C LEU A 750 -35.50 6.75 22.62
N GLY A 751 -34.35 7.41 22.73
CA GLY A 751 -33.03 6.83 22.51
C GLY A 751 -32.52 7.06 21.08
N GLN A 752 -31.49 6.32 20.68
CA GLN A 752 -30.95 6.38 19.33
C GLN A 752 -31.92 5.72 18.34
N PRO A 753 -32.41 6.45 17.32
CA PRO A 753 -33.16 5.86 16.23
C PRO A 753 -32.34 4.79 15.51
N VAL A 754 -32.98 3.72 15.06
CA VAL A 754 -32.31 2.62 14.36
C VAL A 754 -32.89 2.50 12.95
N LEU A 755 -32.02 2.55 11.96
CA LEU A 755 -32.30 2.30 10.56
C LEU A 755 -31.86 0.87 10.22
N GLU A 756 -32.83 0.03 9.87
CA GLU A 756 -32.60 -1.33 9.39
C GLU A 756 -32.82 -1.36 7.88
N ALA A 757 -31.97 -2.10 7.17
CA ALA A 757 -32.08 -2.27 5.73
C ALA A 757 -32.11 -3.75 5.33
N SER A 758 -32.84 -4.07 4.25
CA SER A 758 -32.97 -5.43 3.74
C SER A 758 -33.20 -5.46 2.23
N GLY A 759 -32.88 -6.58 1.59
CA GLY A 759 -32.89 -6.69 0.12
C GLY A 759 -31.75 -5.87 -0.51
N GLY A 760 -31.85 -5.57 -1.81
CA GLY A 760 -30.79 -4.87 -2.55
C GLY A 760 -29.57 -5.74 -2.88
N GLY A 761 -28.49 -5.08 -3.31
CA GLY A 761 -27.23 -5.66 -3.77
C GLY A 761 -27.13 -5.85 -5.29
N TRP A 762 -28.26 -5.97 -5.98
CA TRP A 762 -28.33 -6.22 -7.43
C TRP A 762 -29.31 -5.28 -8.11
N ALA A 763 -28.98 -4.83 -9.32
CA ALA A 763 -29.74 -3.89 -10.12
C ALA A 763 -31.22 -4.25 -10.17
N GLY A 764 -32.07 -3.30 -9.76
CA GLY A 764 -33.52 -3.47 -9.82
C GLY A 764 -34.12 -4.37 -8.72
N THR A 765 -33.31 -4.97 -7.84
CA THR A 765 -33.86 -5.76 -6.73
C THR A 765 -34.51 -4.87 -5.66
N PRO A 766 -35.61 -5.32 -5.03
CA PRO A 766 -36.25 -4.56 -3.98
C PRO A 766 -35.31 -4.29 -2.81
N THR A 767 -35.23 -3.04 -2.38
CA THR A 767 -34.52 -2.58 -1.19
C THR A 767 -35.52 -1.94 -0.24
N ARG A 768 -35.49 -2.33 1.03
CA ARG A 768 -36.40 -1.83 2.05
C ARG A 768 -35.61 -1.24 3.20
N LEU A 769 -36.02 -0.05 3.64
CA LEU A 769 -35.47 0.65 4.81
C LEU A 769 -36.57 0.78 5.87
N GLN A 770 -36.24 0.51 7.12
CA GLN A 770 -37.14 0.63 8.26
C GLN A 770 -36.46 1.44 9.36
N LEU A 771 -36.97 2.64 9.61
CA LEU A 771 -36.58 3.47 10.73
C LEU A 771 -37.49 3.19 11.93
N ARG A 772 -36.91 3.03 13.12
CA ARG A 772 -37.61 2.79 14.39
C ARG A 772 -36.98 3.60 15.52
N GLY A 773 -37.73 3.81 16.60
CA GLY A 773 -37.24 4.53 17.78
C GLY A 773 -37.06 6.04 17.57
N ALA A 774 -37.62 6.58 16.48
CA ALA A 774 -37.62 8.00 16.19
C ALA A 774 -38.79 8.72 16.90
N MET A 775 -38.73 10.04 17.04
CA MET A 775 -39.85 10.82 17.57
C MET A 775 -41.12 10.61 16.70
N PRO A 776 -42.30 10.35 17.30
CA PRO A 776 -43.55 10.19 16.54
C PRO A 776 -43.99 11.45 15.78
N LEU A 777 -44.60 11.26 14.60
CA LEU A 777 -45.06 12.34 13.72
C LEU A 777 -43.99 13.40 13.42
N SER A 778 -42.74 12.97 13.34
CA SER A 778 -41.60 13.85 13.13
C SER A 778 -41.09 13.78 11.69
N HIS A 779 -40.58 14.91 11.21
CA HIS A 779 -39.94 15.05 9.92
C HIS A 779 -38.63 14.24 9.87
N VAL A 780 -38.42 13.54 8.77
CA VAL A 780 -37.23 12.73 8.50
C VAL A 780 -36.56 13.19 7.21
N THR A 781 -35.24 13.33 7.25
CA THR A 781 -34.38 13.49 6.08
C THR A 781 -33.55 12.22 5.92
N LEU A 782 -33.65 11.54 4.78
CA LEU A 782 -32.80 10.41 4.44
C LEU A 782 -31.67 10.87 3.51
N ILE A 783 -30.44 10.54 3.87
CA ILE A 783 -29.25 10.77 3.06
C ILE A 783 -28.79 9.43 2.48
N THR A 784 -28.48 9.42 1.18
CA THR A 784 -27.91 8.28 0.47
C THR A 784 -26.63 8.70 -0.24
N GLY A 785 -25.58 7.89 -0.13
CA GLY A 785 -24.28 8.15 -0.76
C GLY A 785 -23.61 6.88 -1.26
N SER A 786 -22.75 7.01 -2.27
CA SER A 786 -21.90 5.96 -2.83
C SER A 786 -20.46 5.99 -2.31
N SER A 787 -20.19 6.89 -1.38
CA SER A 787 -18.93 7.10 -0.66
C SER A 787 -19.23 7.65 0.73
N LEU A 788 -18.21 7.68 1.59
CA LEU A 788 -18.26 8.40 2.86
C LEU A 788 -17.71 9.81 2.71
N ARG A 789 -18.21 10.70 3.57
CA ARG A 789 -17.69 12.06 3.80
C ARG A 789 -17.31 12.28 5.27
N CYS A 790 -17.98 11.62 6.22
CA CYS A 790 -17.67 11.72 7.65
C CYS A 790 -17.61 13.19 8.14
N GLN A 791 -18.64 13.98 7.80
CA GLN A 791 -18.68 15.42 8.08
C GLN A 791 -19.54 15.78 9.29
N PRO A 792 -19.04 16.53 10.29
CA PRO A 792 -19.86 17.05 11.37
C PRO A 792 -20.75 18.22 10.88
N VAL A 793 -22.07 18.01 10.86
CA VAL A 793 -23.08 19.02 10.53
C VAL A 793 -23.90 19.33 11.78
N GLN A 794 -23.77 20.55 12.29
CA GLN A 794 -24.45 20.98 13.52
C GLN A 794 -24.23 20.02 14.72
N GLY A 795 -23.00 19.51 14.89
CA GLY A 795 -22.66 18.65 16.04
C GLY A 795 -23.21 17.22 15.94
N VAL A 796 -23.65 16.83 14.74
CA VAL A 796 -24.12 15.51 14.38
C VAL A 796 -23.31 15.05 13.18
N LEU A 797 -22.93 13.78 13.14
CA LEU A 797 -22.08 13.26 12.08
C LEU A 797 -22.91 12.78 10.87
N VAL A 798 -22.60 13.31 9.69
CA VAL A 798 -23.10 12.85 8.40
C VAL A 798 -22.06 11.91 7.80
N LEU A 799 -22.36 10.62 7.73
CA LEU A 799 -21.41 9.64 7.19
C LEU A 799 -21.47 9.57 5.67
N PRO A 800 -22.64 9.30 5.05
CA PRO A 800 -22.71 9.20 3.59
C PRO A 800 -22.40 10.53 2.92
N ASP A 801 -21.79 10.46 1.73
CA ASP A 801 -21.80 11.62 0.85
C ASP A 801 -23.23 11.98 0.40
N LEU A 802 -23.43 13.21 -0.02
CA LEU A 802 -24.74 13.81 -0.26
C LEU A 802 -25.25 13.56 -1.69
N ASP A 803 -25.05 12.36 -2.22
CA ASP A 803 -25.46 12.01 -3.59
C ASP A 803 -26.97 12.19 -3.78
N GLN A 804 -27.77 11.80 -2.78
CA GLN A 804 -29.22 12.02 -2.74
C GLN A 804 -29.70 12.37 -1.34
N ILE A 805 -30.58 13.38 -1.27
CA ILE A 805 -31.25 13.82 -0.03
C ILE A 805 -32.76 13.78 -0.25
N GLN A 806 -33.46 12.97 0.55
CA GLN A 806 -34.91 12.90 0.57
C GLN A 806 -35.46 13.54 1.84
N ASN A 807 -36.21 14.65 1.69
CA ASN A 807 -36.65 15.53 2.79
C ASN A 807 -38.16 15.51 3.04
N ASP A 808 -38.95 14.68 2.37
CA ASP A 808 -40.41 14.72 2.45
C ASP A 808 -41.00 13.56 3.27
N LEU A 809 -40.21 13.02 4.20
CA LEU A 809 -40.56 11.85 4.98
C LEU A 809 -41.06 12.23 6.38
N THR A 810 -41.97 11.44 6.94
CA THR A 810 -42.52 11.67 8.28
C THR A 810 -42.76 10.34 8.98
N THR A 811 -42.39 10.24 10.26
CA THR A 811 -42.68 9.04 11.07
C THR A 811 -44.15 8.92 11.42
N ASP A 812 -44.60 7.70 11.65
CA ASP A 812 -45.96 7.43 12.10
C ASP A 812 -46.14 7.77 13.60
N LEU A 813 -47.35 7.49 14.12
CA LEU A 813 -47.71 7.71 15.53
C LEU A 813 -46.88 6.87 16.52
N THR A 814 -46.14 5.86 16.03
CA THR A 814 -45.29 4.99 16.83
C THR A 814 -43.81 5.32 16.68
N GLY A 815 -43.46 6.37 15.93
CA GLY A 815 -42.05 6.73 15.68
C GLY A 815 -41.37 5.83 14.66
N ARG A 816 -42.13 5.25 13.72
CA ARG A 816 -41.61 4.38 12.66
C ARG A 816 -41.79 4.98 11.28
N LEU A 817 -40.91 4.63 10.36
CA LEU A 817 -41.02 4.94 8.93
C LEU A 817 -40.53 3.74 8.13
N GLU A 818 -41.30 3.32 7.13
CA GLU A 818 -40.92 2.26 6.20
C GLU A 818 -40.86 2.81 4.78
N MET A 819 -39.77 2.51 4.10
CA MET A 819 -39.51 2.93 2.72
C MET A 819 -39.17 1.71 1.88
N SER A 820 -39.53 1.74 0.61
CA SER A 820 -39.19 0.69 -0.34
C SER A 820 -38.81 1.31 -1.68
N ALA A 821 -37.71 0.85 -2.23
CA ALA A 821 -37.15 1.27 -3.51
C ALA A 821 -36.59 0.05 -4.25
N THR A 822 -36.03 0.30 -5.43
CA THR A 822 -35.23 -0.70 -6.16
C THR A 822 -33.76 -0.30 -6.10
N TRP A 823 -32.87 -1.28 -5.98
CA TRP A 823 -31.42 -1.05 -6.01
C TRP A 823 -31.01 -0.38 -7.34
N PRO A 824 -30.09 0.60 -7.32
CA PRO A 824 -29.66 1.30 -8.52
C PRO A 824 -29.05 0.35 -9.56
N ALA A 825 -29.37 0.55 -10.84
CA ALA A 825 -28.86 -0.30 -11.91
C ALA A 825 -27.44 0.05 -12.38
N ASN A 826 -26.89 1.16 -11.90
CA ASN A 826 -25.66 1.76 -12.41
C ASN A 826 -24.52 1.70 -11.38
N LEU A 827 -24.70 0.98 -10.27
CA LEU A 827 -23.69 0.85 -9.22
C LEU A 827 -22.77 -0.31 -9.59
N GLY A 828 -21.58 0.00 -10.10
CA GLY A 828 -20.57 -1.00 -10.40
C GLY A 828 -20.21 -1.87 -9.19
N ARG A 829 -19.69 -3.06 -9.46
CA ARG A 829 -19.38 -4.04 -8.41
C ARG A 829 -18.51 -3.50 -7.30
N GLY A 830 -18.88 -3.80 -6.06
CA GLY A 830 -18.11 -3.41 -4.89
C GLY A 830 -18.17 -1.92 -4.56
N ILE A 831 -18.94 -1.11 -5.31
CA ILE A 831 -19.26 0.26 -4.89
C ILE A 831 -20.21 0.17 -3.69
N PRO A 832 -19.92 0.84 -2.57
CA PRO A 832 -20.81 0.88 -1.42
C PRO A 832 -22.03 1.77 -1.68
N LEU A 833 -23.14 1.47 -1.00
CA LEU A 833 -24.32 2.33 -0.92
C LEU A 833 -24.72 2.50 0.54
N PHE A 834 -24.58 3.72 1.05
CA PHE A 834 -24.80 4.10 2.44
C PHE A 834 -26.14 4.81 2.64
N PHE A 835 -26.77 4.62 3.79
CA PHE A 835 -27.99 5.33 4.22
C PHE A 835 -27.89 5.80 5.66
N GLN A 836 -28.35 7.03 5.90
CA GLN A 836 -28.47 7.58 7.25
C GLN A 836 -29.70 8.50 7.33
N ALA A 837 -30.46 8.42 8.43
CA ALA A 837 -31.67 9.21 8.64
C ALA A 837 -31.48 10.26 9.74
N PHE A 838 -31.95 11.48 9.47
CA PHE A 838 -31.95 12.62 10.37
C PHE A 838 -33.39 12.96 10.75
N ILE A 839 -33.67 13.06 12.05
CA ILE A 839 -35.03 13.16 12.60
C ILE A 839 -35.14 14.42 13.43
N SER A 840 -36.15 15.24 13.16
CA SER A 840 -36.42 16.41 14.01
C SER A 840 -36.84 15.96 15.42
N ASP A 841 -36.02 16.23 16.42
CA ASP A 841 -36.30 15.84 17.80
C ASP A 841 -35.80 16.94 18.74
N PRO A 842 -36.69 17.79 19.28
CA PRO A 842 -36.31 18.90 20.17
C PRO A 842 -35.57 18.48 21.45
N THR A 843 -35.57 17.19 21.79
CA THR A 843 -34.88 16.66 22.96
C THR A 843 -33.48 16.11 22.64
N ALA A 844 -33.19 15.87 21.36
CA ALA A 844 -31.86 15.51 20.91
C ALA A 844 -30.91 16.72 20.95
N PRO A 845 -29.58 16.49 21.01
CA PRO A 845 -28.61 17.56 20.83
C PRO A 845 -28.91 18.38 19.57
N ARG A 846 -29.03 19.71 19.76
CA ARG A 846 -29.36 20.68 18.70
C ARG A 846 -30.68 20.44 17.95
N GLY A 847 -31.59 19.64 18.51
CA GLY A 847 -32.93 19.43 17.96
C GLY A 847 -33.02 18.34 16.88
N THR A 848 -31.97 17.53 16.70
CA THR A 848 -31.93 16.48 15.67
C THR A 848 -31.37 15.17 16.23
N ALA A 849 -32.20 14.12 16.21
CA ALA A 849 -31.75 12.74 16.45
C ALA A 849 -31.30 12.11 15.12
N VAL A 850 -30.37 11.16 15.17
CA VAL A 850 -29.80 10.54 13.96
C VAL A 850 -29.72 9.04 14.10
N SER A 851 -30.08 8.34 13.03
CA SER A 851 -29.95 6.90 12.99
C SER A 851 -28.49 6.46 12.90
N ASN A 852 -28.25 5.19 13.18
CA ASN A 852 -27.06 4.54 12.69
C ASN A 852 -26.96 4.61 11.14
N THR A 853 -25.76 4.44 10.60
CA THR A 853 -25.52 4.39 9.15
C THR A 853 -25.47 2.95 8.69
N VAL A 854 -26.28 2.60 7.69
CA VAL A 854 -26.26 1.26 7.09
C VAL A 854 -25.65 1.29 5.70
N VAL A 855 -24.86 0.27 5.36
CA VAL A 855 -24.18 0.16 4.07
C VAL A 855 -24.30 -1.24 3.49
N ARG A 856 -24.35 -1.33 2.16
CA ARG A 856 -24.15 -2.59 1.44
C ARG A 856 -23.35 -2.34 0.16
N LEU A 857 -22.48 -3.28 -0.21
CA LEU A 857 -21.74 -3.23 -1.48
C LEU A 857 -22.62 -3.73 -2.63
N SER A 858 -22.45 -3.14 -3.82
CA SER A 858 -23.05 -3.68 -5.04
C SER A 858 -22.42 -5.02 -5.44
N GLU A 859 -23.26 -5.94 -5.88
CA GLU A 859 -22.89 -7.26 -6.37
C GLU A 859 -22.97 -7.36 -7.91
N ASP A 860 -23.45 -6.30 -8.58
CA ASP A 860 -23.66 -6.20 -10.04
C ASP A 860 -22.39 -6.21 -10.90
#